data_AF-A0A510L934-F1
#
_entry.id   AF-A0A510L934-F1
#
_cell.length_a   1.000
_cell.length_b   1.000
_cell.length_c   1.000
_cell.angle_alpha   90.00
_cell.angle_beta   90.00
_cell.angle_gamma   90.00
#
_symmetry.space_group_name_H-M   'P 1'
#
loop_
_entity.id
_entity.type
_entity.pdbx_description
1 polymer ?
#
loop_
_entity_poly.entity_id
_entity_poly.type
_entity_poly.pdbx_seq_one_letter_code
_entity_poly.pdbx_strand_id
1 'polypeptide(L)'
;MITKKLKRSTEYYSRDKVRLFLTIFFLVAGIILPSFVSVKNGADREVVSKQYELDLVGEIIRGSSFQERIYIPKHVKKYGVMFATYRRKNTGKIKIEITQGNRKSSEIVDVAKIKDNDYHYLNIRGLKPGEAVLRVEGIDGTIGNAVSMHKTADIMYSEMIQNGEPSQRSFVQKILFSEYNGTVKGQIIFTILSVLCYIYLLSLLWDEERNSRKIYMTTVLLIYLVIASRAPFLTFRVEPFAEQIFNFLYNARTYGIVKNLTLMEGGYLPLFHRIIALLIVKLGFNAKITVYLMSNVAVLVVGMMVSVFMLKPYRKYGDVFYRFVVCMVFGAFGISSTYIETHMFITMAYLNIVPLFYISLLDFKEMKRSRYILLMVLVFLLTLSKFLYVVLLPISVALLVFMWKKLVNREKICLGLVSLASVIQILYTYIHVKDWKITDESVTWKIVGRGTVVNLRPTSQLKISEFMNTVLHQTVQQFINIFNPGVDSSENILNLNILYLIIFLIVLIFLIRLVIRIRSREGVIILCLLGIVFGVPSINALSRIWNGDFELWSSSIGAINTWHSILIKVSVLSILILLLYIIKTEKISNKNLILKKYMFSIVIIFLIIRFSPFKNEVIYRNNEIASDWSIYSKFYDSKKYLIPVEPFFTSENEKISYVGKPMESFLVKTYQGEKYFSNELANTEAITGINLPHPMKIEYLYVKRARDYNFGKTRVIGYNQKGERVLDLLQLNKSEKAYVGFHNTGLKVEVSRLEFVTEDNNRTYVMPEIFIGEPLK
;
A
#
# COMPACT_ATOMS: atom_id res chain seq x y z
N MET A 1 13.31 -41.06 -14.67
CA MET A 1 12.56 -40.18 -15.61
C MET A 1 12.72 -38.68 -15.30
N ILE A 2 12.75 -38.28 -14.02
CA ILE A 2 13.02 -36.88 -13.58
C ILE A 2 14.45 -36.44 -13.94
N THR A 3 15.45 -37.30 -13.74
CA THR A 3 16.86 -37.06 -14.08
C THR A 3 17.11 -36.88 -15.59
N LYS A 4 16.43 -37.65 -16.46
CA LYS A 4 16.50 -37.48 -17.93
C LYS A 4 15.85 -36.18 -18.41
N LYS A 5 14.83 -35.66 -17.71
CA LYS A 5 14.21 -34.35 -17.99
C LYS A 5 15.08 -33.18 -17.53
N LEU A 6 15.72 -33.29 -16.35
CA LEU A 6 16.68 -32.30 -15.83
C LEU A 6 18.00 -32.23 -16.63
N LYS A 7 18.49 -33.38 -17.14
CA LYS A 7 19.69 -33.44 -17.98
C LYS A 7 19.47 -32.89 -19.40
N ARG A 8 18.22 -32.88 -19.90
CA ARG A 8 17.84 -32.26 -21.18
C ARG A 8 17.43 -30.78 -21.05
N SER A 9 16.92 -30.34 -19.89
CA SER A 9 16.65 -28.92 -19.65
C SER A 9 17.94 -28.10 -19.64
N THR A 10 19.05 -28.71 -19.20
CA THR A 10 20.39 -28.12 -19.28
C THR A 10 20.88 -27.97 -20.72
N GLU A 11 20.52 -28.86 -21.65
CA GLU A 11 20.96 -28.82 -23.06
C GLU A 11 20.27 -27.75 -23.94
N TYR A 12 19.04 -27.33 -23.63
CA TYR A 12 18.32 -26.30 -24.41
C TYR A 12 18.71 -24.88 -24.02
N TYR A 13 18.90 -24.64 -22.72
CA TYR A 13 19.38 -23.36 -22.23
C TYR A 13 20.91 -23.22 -22.41
N SER A 14 21.68 -24.32 -22.49
CA SER A 14 23.12 -24.24 -22.79
C SER A 14 23.42 -23.80 -24.24
N ARG A 15 22.49 -23.97 -25.18
CA ARG A 15 22.64 -23.53 -26.58
C ARG A 15 22.35 -22.04 -26.81
N ASP A 16 21.59 -21.39 -25.92
CA ASP A 16 21.28 -19.94 -25.99
C ASP A 16 21.57 -19.26 -24.65
N LYS A 17 22.83 -18.83 -24.49
CA LYS A 17 23.36 -18.17 -23.29
C LYS A 17 22.50 -16.97 -22.84
N VAL A 18 21.86 -16.28 -23.79
CA VAL A 18 21.03 -15.08 -23.52
C VAL A 18 19.73 -15.49 -22.82
N ARG A 19 19.05 -16.53 -23.30
CA ARG A 19 17.84 -17.04 -22.66
C ARG A 19 18.10 -17.60 -21.26
N LEU A 20 19.23 -18.29 -21.08
CA LEU A 20 19.65 -18.76 -19.77
C LEU A 20 19.90 -17.59 -18.82
N PHE A 21 20.64 -16.57 -19.28
CA PHE A 21 20.85 -15.34 -18.53
C PHE A 21 19.52 -14.68 -18.14
N LEU A 22 18.60 -14.46 -19.08
CA LEU A 22 17.30 -13.84 -18.80
C LEU A 22 16.46 -14.64 -17.79
N THR A 23 16.54 -15.97 -17.84
CA THR A 23 15.83 -16.86 -16.92
C THR A 23 16.39 -16.76 -15.50
N ILE A 24 17.71 -16.82 -15.34
CA ILE A 24 18.37 -16.65 -14.03
C ILE A 24 18.16 -15.22 -13.52
N PHE A 25 18.30 -14.23 -14.41
CA PHE A 25 18.10 -12.83 -14.08
C PHE A 25 16.67 -12.57 -13.58
N PHE A 26 15.66 -13.14 -14.24
CA PHE A 26 14.28 -13.06 -13.74
C PHE A 26 14.09 -13.76 -12.39
N LEU A 27 14.71 -14.92 -12.17
CA LEU A 27 14.64 -15.56 -10.85
C LEU A 27 15.21 -14.65 -9.75
N VAL A 28 16.38 -14.07 -9.98
CA VAL A 28 17.07 -13.23 -8.98
C VAL A 28 16.38 -11.87 -8.84
N ALA A 29 16.34 -11.08 -9.91
CA ALA A 29 15.83 -9.71 -9.87
C ALA A 29 14.30 -9.65 -9.89
N GLY A 30 13.63 -10.66 -10.46
CA GLY A 30 12.18 -10.76 -10.60
C GLY A 30 11.46 -11.43 -9.43
N ILE A 31 12.12 -12.30 -8.65
CA ILE A 31 11.49 -13.04 -7.54
C ILE A 31 12.28 -12.88 -6.24
N ILE A 32 13.52 -13.40 -6.19
CA ILE A 32 14.28 -13.57 -4.93
C ILE A 32 14.64 -12.24 -4.28
N LEU A 33 15.33 -11.35 -5.00
CA LEU A 33 15.84 -10.10 -4.44
C LEU A 33 14.70 -9.23 -3.92
N PRO A 34 13.60 -9.04 -4.68
CA PRO A 34 12.50 -8.29 -4.13
C PRO A 34 11.89 -8.99 -2.90
N SER A 35 11.50 -10.27 -3.00
CA SER A 35 10.86 -10.93 -1.86
C SER A 35 11.75 -10.96 -0.59
N PHE A 36 13.07 -11.02 -0.74
CA PHE A 36 14.02 -10.90 0.38
C PHE A 36 13.97 -9.52 1.05
N VAL A 37 13.90 -8.43 0.28
CA VAL A 37 13.78 -7.07 0.85
C VAL A 37 12.43 -6.89 1.54
N SER A 38 11.31 -7.40 1.01
CA SER A 38 10.02 -7.39 1.74
C SER A 38 10.10 -8.18 3.06
N VAL A 39 10.75 -9.35 3.06
CA VAL A 39 10.99 -10.16 4.27
C VAL A 39 11.84 -9.38 5.29
N LYS A 40 12.91 -8.73 4.83
CA LYS A 40 13.78 -7.92 5.69
C LYS A 40 13.03 -6.74 6.30
N ASN A 41 12.28 -5.98 5.49
CA ASN A 41 11.46 -4.86 5.95
C ASN A 41 10.37 -5.32 6.94
N GLY A 42 9.78 -6.49 6.69
CA GLY A 42 8.81 -7.11 7.59
C GLY A 42 9.40 -7.63 8.89
N ALA A 43 10.69 -7.99 8.92
CA ALA A 43 11.39 -8.52 10.10
C ALA A 43 12.04 -7.43 10.95
N ASP A 44 12.60 -6.40 10.34
CA ASP A 44 13.36 -5.38 11.07
C ASP A 44 12.45 -4.49 11.92
N ARG A 45 12.86 -4.28 13.16
CA ARG A 45 12.17 -3.44 14.15
C ARG A 45 13.14 -2.45 14.76
N GLU A 46 12.61 -1.26 15.01
CA GLU A 46 13.28 -0.19 15.73
C GLU A 46 12.33 0.31 16.82
N VAL A 47 12.82 0.37 18.04
CA VAL A 47 12.11 0.93 19.19
C VAL A 47 12.99 2.01 19.80
N VAL A 48 12.44 3.20 19.99
CA VAL A 48 13.13 4.35 20.56
C VAL A 48 12.24 4.96 21.63
N SER A 49 12.80 5.25 22.80
CA SER A 49 12.11 6.02 23.84
C SER A 49 11.78 7.41 23.30
N LYS A 50 10.56 7.89 23.54
CA LYS A 50 10.21 9.29 23.30
C LYS A 50 10.94 10.18 24.29
N GLN A 51 11.29 11.39 23.89
CA GLN A 51 12.06 12.32 24.70
C GLN A 51 11.14 13.24 25.53
N TYR A 52 10.10 12.67 26.15
CA TYR A 52 9.18 13.44 26.99
C TYR A 52 9.84 13.77 28.33
N GLU A 53 9.72 15.03 28.76
CA GLU A 53 10.35 15.55 29.97
C GLU A 53 11.84 15.15 30.07
N LEU A 54 12.56 15.33 28.96
CA LEU A 54 13.97 14.95 28.85
C LEU A 54 14.80 15.68 29.90
N ASP A 55 15.59 14.92 30.65
CA ASP A 55 16.44 15.43 31.72
C ASP A 55 17.69 14.55 31.84
N LEU A 56 18.63 14.96 32.68
CA LEU A 56 19.87 14.25 32.94
C LEU A 56 19.82 13.54 34.29
N VAL A 57 20.45 12.38 34.38
CA VAL A 57 20.59 11.65 35.66
C VAL A 57 21.58 12.33 36.62
N GLY A 58 22.28 13.37 36.17
CA GLY A 58 23.42 13.97 36.87
C GLY A 58 24.74 13.36 36.41
N GLU A 59 25.85 13.94 36.87
CA GLU A 59 27.19 13.45 36.54
C GLU A 59 27.44 12.06 37.15
N ILE A 60 27.88 11.11 36.34
CA ILE A 60 28.15 9.73 36.75
C ILE A 60 29.55 9.68 37.37
N ILE A 61 29.63 10.01 38.66
CA ILE A 61 30.87 10.07 39.44
C ILE A 61 31.06 8.80 40.28
N ARG A 62 32.23 8.67 40.91
CA ARG A 62 32.51 7.54 41.81
C ARG A 62 31.43 7.43 42.90
N GLY A 63 30.80 6.25 42.99
CA GLY A 63 29.72 5.97 43.95
C GLY A 63 28.30 6.19 43.41
N SER A 64 28.14 6.78 42.21
CA SER A 64 26.83 6.82 41.53
C SER A 64 26.45 5.45 40.97
N SER A 65 25.20 5.05 41.16
CA SER A 65 24.64 3.82 40.59
C SER A 65 23.25 4.07 40.03
N PHE A 66 23.05 3.68 38.77
CA PHE A 66 21.75 3.74 38.09
C PHE A 66 21.38 2.35 37.61
N GLN A 67 20.15 1.92 37.88
CA GLN A 67 19.67 0.57 37.54
C GLN A 67 18.31 0.64 36.87
N GLU A 68 18.08 -0.15 35.83
CA GLU A 68 16.78 -0.27 35.19
C GLU A 68 16.56 -1.72 34.77
N ARG A 69 15.34 -2.25 34.98
CA ARG A 69 14.97 -3.51 34.32
C ARG A 69 14.67 -3.22 32.86
N ILE A 70 15.32 -3.96 31.99
CA ILE A 70 15.21 -3.83 30.55
C ILE A 70 14.69 -5.13 29.94
N TYR A 71 14.12 -5.04 28.75
CA TYR A 71 13.70 -6.20 27.99
C TYR A 71 14.61 -6.40 26.77
N ILE A 72 15.20 -7.59 26.67
CA ILE A 72 16.05 -7.97 25.54
C ILE A 72 15.19 -8.77 24.54
N PRO A 73 14.85 -8.20 23.36
CA PRO A 73 14.08 -8.94 22.37
C PRO A 73 14.90 -10.06 21.72
N LYS A 74 14.23 -10.93 20.95
CA LYS A 74 14.93 -11.93 20.13
C LYS A 74 15.71 -11.25 19.01
N HIS A 75 16.89 -11.79 18.69
CA HIS A 75 17.74 -11.35 17.56
C HIS A 75 18.07 -9.85 17.57
N VAL A 76 18.50 -9.32 18.71
CA VAL A 76 18.95 -7.93 18.82
C VAL A 76 20.19 -7.70 17.98
N LYS A 77 20.16 -6.66 17.14
CA LYS A 77 21.29 -6.17 16.36
C LYS A 77 22.08 -5.11 17.12
N LYS A 78 21.37 -4.18 17.75
CA LYS A 78 21.95 -3.10 18.57
C LYS A 78 21.02 -2.76 19.72
N TYR A 79 21.58 -2.50 20.89
CA TYR A 79 20.87 -1.97 22.06
C TYR A 79 21.64 -0.77 22.55
N GLY A 80 21.04 0.42 22.51
CA GLY A 80 21.71 1.68 22.85
C GLY A 80 21.04 2.41 24.01
N VAL A 81 21.84 3.09 24.81
CA VAL A 81 21.40 4.09 25.80
C VAL A 81 22.06 5.43 25.51
N MET A 82 21.33 6.52 25.71
CA MET A 82 21.77 7.84 25.29
C MET A 82 22.54 8.55 26.40
N PHE A 83 23.73 9.06 26.07
CA PHE A 83 24.59 9.81 26.98
C PHE A 83 24.63 11.30 26.63
N ALA A 84 25.00 12.12 27.62
CA ALA A 84 25.27 13.54 27.48
C ALA A 84 26.66 13.86 28.01
N THR A 85 27.39 14.72 27.31
CA THR A 85 28.75 15.12 27.67
C THR A 85 28.82 16.55 28.19
N TYR A 86 27.67 17.24 28.30
CA TYR A 86 27.57 18.67 28.58
C TYR A 86 28.37 19.55 27.58
N ARG A 87 28.60 19.04 26.36
CA ARG A 87 29.44 19.69 25.33
C ARG A 87 30.85 20.05 25.80
N ARG A 88 31.42 19.29 26.73
CA ARG A 88 32.80 19.46 27.23
C ARG A 88 33.63 18.19 27.03
N LYS A 89 34.94 18.30 27.22
CA LYS A 89 35.84 17.15 27.31
C LYS A 89 35.62 16.47 28.66
N ASN A 90 35.32 15.17 28.63
CA ASN A 90 35.13 14.38 29.84
C ASN A 90 36.27 13.39 30.02
N THR A 91 36.56 13.05 31.27
CA THR A 91 37.61 12.11 31.67
C THR A 91 37.10 11.17 32.76
N GLY A 92 37.67 9.97 32.82
CA GLY A 92 37.26 8.91 33.74
C GLY A 92 36.59 7.74 33.03
N LYS A 93 36.09 6.80 33.82
CA LYS A 93 35.54 5.52 33.39
C LYS A 93 34.21 5.25 34.08
N ILE A 94 33.30 4.66 33.33
CA ILE A 94 32.05 4.12 33.83
C ILE A 94 32.04 2.60 33.62
N LYS A 95 31.35 1.89 34.50
CA LYS A 95 31.07 0.47 34.36
C LYS A 95 29.62 0.31 33.93
N ILE A 96 29.42 -0.37 32.81
CA ILE A 96 28.10 -0.75 32.32
C ILE A 96 27.98 -2.26 32.47
N GLU A 97 26.91 -2.71 33.10
CA GLU A 97 26.69 -4.11 33.45
C GLU A 97 25.26 -4.52 33.13
N ILE A 98 25.09 -5.63 32.43
CA ILE A 98 23.79 -6.27 32.19
C ILE A 98 23.79 -7.63 32.87
N THR A 99 22.86 -7.82 33.80
CA THR A 99 22.68 -9.08 34.52
C THR A 99 21.35 -9.73 34.16
N GLN A 100 21.38 -11.02 33.79
CA GLN A 100 20.21 -11.81 33.43
C GLN A 100 20.32 -13.22 34.01
N GLY A 101 19.71 -13.43 35.17
CA GLY A 101 19.91 -14.65 35.95
C GLY A 101 21.41 -14.89 36.19
N ASN A 102 21.92 -16.06 35.81
CA ASN A 102 23.33 -16.42 35.96
C ASN A 102 24.25 -15.84 34.86
N ARG A 103 23.71 -15.11 33.88
CA ARG A 103 24.48 -14.51 32.79
C ARG A 103 24.79 -13.06 33.11
N LYS A 104 26.02 -12.66 32.84
CA LYS A 104 26.52 -11.32 33.10
C LYS A 104 27.35 -10.83 31.92
N SER A 105 27.04 -9.63 31.44
CA SER A 105 27.86 -8.88 30.50
C SER A 105 28.31 -7.61 31.18
N SER A 106 29.61 -7.32 31.20
CA SER A 106 30.13 -6.11 31.82
C SER A 106 31.21 -5.51 30.93
N GLU A 107 31.18 -4.19 30.80
CA GLU A 107 32.16 -3.40 30.08
C GLU A 107 32.56 -2.18 30.89
N ILE A 108 33.84 -1.80 30.80
CA ILE A 108 34.35 -0.55 31.34
C ILE A 108 34.56 0.39 30.16
N VAL A 109 33.83 1.51 30.16
CA VAL A 109 33.81 2.48 29.06
C VAL A 109 34.58 3.72 29.49
N ASP A 110 35.55 4.10 28.68
CA ASP A 110 36.24 5.39 28.77
C ASP A 110 35.30 6.48 28.25
N VAL A 111 34.95 7.43 29.13
CA VAL A 111 33.94 8.45 28.85
C VAL A 111 34.42 9.47 27.80
N ALA A 112 35.73 9.56 27.54
CA ALA A 112 36.27 10.40 26.47
C ALA A 112 35.84 9.94 25.06
N LYS A 113 35.39 8.68 24.93
CA LYS A 113 34.91 8.11 23.66
C LYS A 113 33.40 8.29 23.44
N ILE A 114 32.68 8.78 24.46
CA ILE A 114 31.25 9.01 24.39
C ILE A 114 30.99 10.31 23.62
N LYS A 115 30.07 10.24 22.64
CA LYS A 115 29.61 11.40 21.89
C LYS A 115 28.46 12.09 22.62
N ASP A 116 28.41 13.41 22.51
CA ASP A 116 27.31 14.19 23.09
C ASP A 116 25.98 13.85 22.42
N ASN A 117 24.95 13.59 23.21
CA ASN A 117 23.59 13.31 22.75
C ASN A 117 23.51 12.18 21.70
N ASP A 118 24.34 11.14 21.88
CA ASP A 118 24.36 9.96 21.02
C ASP A 118 24.18 8.68 21.83
N TYR A 119 23.83 7.59 21.15
CA TYR A 119 23.62 6.29 21.74
C TYR A 119 24.94 5.52 21.86
N HIS A 120 25.29 5.13 23.08
CA HIS A 120 26.31 4.12 23.31
C HIS A 120 25.67 2.73 23.24
N TYR A 121 26.21 1.87 22.37
CA TYR A 121 25.65 0.55 22.13
C TYR A 121 26.26 -0.51 23.05
N LEU A 122 25.41 -1.15 23.84
CA LEU A 122 25.75 -2.12 24.87
C LEU A 122 26.22 -3.45 24.27
N ASN A 123 27.18 -4.10 24.95
CA ASN A 123 27.54 -5.49 24.63
C ASN A 123 26.49 -6.48 25.16
N ILE A 124 25.64 -6.94 24.24
CA ILE A 124 24.56 -7.90 24.50
C ILE A 124 24.92 -9.36 24.17
N ARG A 125 26.18 -9.65 23.80
CA ARG A 125 26.58 -11.01 23.40
C ARG A 125 26.41 -11.99 24.56
N GLY A 126 25.84 -13.16 24.27
CA GLY A 126 25.64 -14.21 25.26
C GLY A 126 24.38 -14.04 26.13
N LEU A 127 23.66 -12.92 26.05
CA LEU A 127 22.38 -12.76 26.75
C LEU A 127 21.24 -13.50 26.00
N LYS A 128 20.23 -13.96 26.75
CA LYS A 128 19.02 -14.58 26.21
C LYS A 128 17.92 -13.52 26.02
N PRO A 129 16.94 -13.80 25.15
CA PRO A 129 15.72 -13.00 25.09
C PRO A 129 14.96 -13.05 26.43
N GLY A 130 14.46 -11.91 26.88
CA GLY A 130 13.71 -11.78 28.14
C GLY A 130 14.19 -10.60 28.98
N GLU A 131 13.70 -10.55 30.22
CA GLU A 131 14.06 -9.52 31.19
C GLU A 131 15.55 -9.59 31.57
N ALA A 132 16.16 -8.43 31.78
CA ALA A 132 17.51 -8.27 32.30
C ALA A 132 17.59 -6.98 33.13
N VAL A 133 18.64 -6.83 33.93
CA VAL A 133 18.90 -5.60 34.70
C VAL A 133 20.11 -4.90 34.09
N LEU A 134 19.91 -3.68 33.61
CA LEU A 134 20.98 -2.78 33.21
C LEU A 134 21.42 -1.96 34.42
N ARG A 135 22.71 -1.93 34.69
CA ARG A 135 23.34 -1.16 35.77
C ARG A 135 24.49 -0.33 35.20
N VAL A 136 24.52 0.96 35.53
CA VAL A 136 25.58 1.89 35.16
C VAL A 136 26.16 2.50 36.44
N GLU A 137 27.45 2.31 36.66
CA GLU A 137 28.18 2.75 37.84
C GLU A 137 29.36 3.66 37.46
N GLY A 138 29.60 4.73 38.23
CA GLY A 138 30.80 5.55 38.07
C GLY A 138 32.00 4.95 38.79
N ILE A 139 33.17 4.86 38.13
CA ILE A 139 34.39 4.29 38.72
C ILE A 139 35.25 5.38 39.34
N ASP A 140 35.71 6.33 38.52
CA ASP A 140 36.71 7.34 38.87
C ASP A 140 36.39 8.74 38.29
N GLY A 141 35.15 8.94 37.81
CA GLY A 141 34.69 10.25 37.34
C GLY A 141 34.64 11.30 38.47
N THR A 142 35.05 12.53 38.16
CA THR A 142 35.02 13.67 39.07
C THR A 142 34.00 14.72 38.62
N ILE A 143 33.52 15.51 39.57
CA ILE A 143 32.58 16.59 39.27
C ILE A 143 33.20 17.55 38.25
N GLY A 144 32.41 18.01 37.27
CA GLY A 144 32.88 18.94 36.24
C GLY A 144 33.57 18.28 35.04
N ASN A 145 33.89 16.98 35.13
CA ASN A 145 34.60 16.24 34.07
C ASN A 145 33.96 14.88 33.72
N ALA A 146 32.85 14.49 34.37
CA ALA A 146 32.15 13.24 34.09
C ALA A 146 31.00 13.40 33.08
N VAL A 147 30.56 12.29 32.48
CA VAL A 147 29.38 12.27 31.59
C VAL A 147 28.08 12.10 32.39
N SER A 148 26.96 12.35 31.74
CA SER A 148 25.62 11.99 32.23
C SER A 148 24.89 11.08 31.25
N MET A 149 23.73 10.57 31.65
CA MET A 149 22.77 9.87 30.79
C MET A 149 21.47 10.65 30.72
N HIS A 150 20.79 10.52 29.59
CA HIS A 150 19.44 11.04 29.43
C HIS A 150 18.42 10.13 30.10
N LYS A 151 17.52 10.73 30.87
CA LYS A 151 16.32 10.09 31.42
C LYS A 151 15.07 10.76 30.87
N THR A 152 14.00 9.99 30.72
CA THR A 152 12.72 10.44 30.17
C THR A 152 11.55 9.86 30.96
N ALA A 153 10.42 10.57 30.93
CA ALA A 153 9.15 10.08 31.45
C ALA A 153 8.55 8.93 30.60
N ASP A 154 9.02 8.72 29.36
CA ASP A 154 8.54 7.62 28.50
C ASP A 154 9.11 6.26 28.93
N ILE A 155 8.48 5.62 29.91
CA ILE A 155 8.89 4.31 30.43
C ILE A 155 8.66 3.22 29.38
N MET A 156 9.74 2.61 28.89
CA MET A 156 9.67 1.59 27.84
C MET A 156 9.39 0.18 28.39
N TYR A 157 9.99 -0.17 29.52
CA TYR A 157 9.77 -1.44 30.20
C TYR A 157 9.60 -1.24 31.71
N SER A 158 10.56 -0.60 32.37
CA SER A 158 10.48 -0.32 33.80
C SER A 158 11.10 1.02 34.18
N GLU A 159 10.80 1.45 35.40
CA GLU A 159 11.38 2.64 36.00
C GLU A 159 12.85 2.42 36.38
N MET A 160 13.64 3.48 36.23
CA MET A 160 15.03 3.53 36.67
C MET A 160 15.08 3.79 38.19
N ILE A 161 15.95 3.04 38.86
CA ILE A 161 16.36 3.25 40.24
C ILE A 161 17.66 4.05 40.23
N GLN A 162 17.62 5.25 40.81
CA GLN A 162 18.76 6.15 40.95
C GLN A 162 19.25 6.13 42.40
N ASN A 163 20.46 5.61 42.62
CA ASN A 163 21.08 5.51 43.95
C ASN A 163 20.19 4.83 45.02
N GLY A 164 19.40 3.84 44.62
CA GLY A 164 18.51 3.08 45.52
C GLY A 164 17.06 3.55 45.52
N GLU A 165 16.76 4.75 45.00
CA GLU A 165 15.41 5.32 44.99
C GLU A 165 14.77 5.28 43.58
N PRO A 166 13.46 5.00 43.46
CA PRO A 166 12.73 5.09 42.19
C PRO A 166 12.72 6.52 41.62
N SER A 167 13.08 6.70 40.34
CA SER A 167 13.28 8.03 39.74
C SER A 167 12.07 8.57 38.97
N GLN A 168 10.97 7.83 38.91
CA GLN A 168 9.77 8.00 38.07
C GLN A 168 10.04 8.17 36.57
N ARG A 169 11.25 7.80 36.12
CA ARG A 169 11.76 8.00 34.76
C ARG A 169 12.54 6.76 34.34
N SER A 170 12.81 6.62 33.05
CA SER A 170 13.63 5.54 32.48
C SER A 170 14.76 6.11 31.63
N PHE A 171 15.77 5.31 31.32
CA PHE A 171 16.80 5.67 30.36
C PHE A 171 16.20 5.89 28.97
N VAL A 172 16.76 6.85 28.24
CA VAL A 172 16.48 6.99 26.80
C VAL A 172 17.18 5.86 26.05
N GLN A 173 16.38 4.97 25.45
CA GLN A 173 16.82 3.72 24.86
C GLN A 173 16.53 3.66 23.37
N LYS A 174 17.39 2.94 22.63
CA LYS A 174 17.22 2.62 21.21
C LYS A 174 17.57 1.17 20.94
N ILE A 175 16.59 0.38 20.50
CA ILE A 175 16.76 -1.04 20.22
C ILE A 175 16.47 -1.32 18.75
N LEU A 176 17.43 -1.97 18.08
CA LEU A 176 17.30 -2.50 16.73
C LEU A 176 17.35 -4.03 16.78
N PHE A 177 16.31 -4.70 16.30
CA PHE A 177 16.21 -6.17 16.33
C PHE A 177 15.42 -6.72 15.15
N SER A 178 15.42 -8.05 14.98
CA SER A 178 14.63 -8.73 13.95
C SER A 178 13.58 -9.66 14.56
N GLU A 179 12.35 -9.54 14.09
CA GLU A 179 11.20 -10.31 14.56
C GLU A 179 10.63 -11.21 13.46
N TYR A 180 10.79 -12.53 13.62
CA TYR A 180 10.25 -13.53 12.70
C TYR A 180 8.83 -13.97 13.10
N ASN A 181 7.90 -13.01 13.10
CA ASN A 181 6.50 -13.27 13.40
C ASN A 181 5.81 -14.10 12.29
N GLY A 182 4.53 -14.43 12.47
CA GLY A 182 3.79 -15.24 11.49
C GLY A 182 3.66 -14.59 10.11
N THR A 183 3.76 -13.26 9.99
CA THR A 183 3.79 -12.56 8.70
C THR A 183 5.09 -12.87 7.97
N VAL A 184 6.24 -12.65 8.62
CA VAL A 184 7.58 -12.90 8.05
C VAL A 184 7.76 -14.37 7.68
N LYS A 185 7.31 -15.30 8.54
CA LYS A 185 7.31 -16.74 8.23
C LYS A 185 6.50 -17.06 6.98
N GLY A 186 5.30 -16.49 6.85
CA GLY A 186 4.48 -16.64 5.66
C GLY A 186 5.18 -16.10 4.40
N GLN A 187 5.79 -14.92 4.46
CA GLN A 187 6.53 -14.34 3.34
C GLN A 187 7.67 -15.24 2.86
N ILE A 188 8.45 -15.82 3.79
CA ILE A 188 9.52 -16.78 3.48
C ILE A 188 8.95 -18.02 2.77
N ILE A 189 7.87 -18.60 3.31
CA ILE A 189 7.20 -19.77 2.72
C ILE A 189 6.72 -19.45 1.30
N PHE A 190 6.02 -18.32 1.10
CA PHE A 190 5.53 -17.91 -0.22
C PHE A 190 6.65 -17.58 -1.21
N THR A 191 7.81 -17.12 -0.73
CA THR A 191 9.00 -16.93 -1.58
C THR A 191 9.54 -18.26 -2.07
N ILE A 192 9.69 -19.24 -1.18
CA ILE A 192 10.13 -20.60 -1.55
C ILE A 192 9.14 -21.22 -2.54
N LEU A 193 7.84 -21.13 -2.27
CA LEU A 193 6.79 -21.61 -3.18
C LEU A 193 6.84 -20.90 -4.54
N SER A 194 7.13 -19.59 -4.58
CA SER A 194 7.29 -18.84 -5.83
C SER A 194 8.47 -19.36 -6.65
N VAL A 195 9.61 -19.65 -6.01
CA VAL A 195 10.79 -20.23 -6.66
C VAL A 195 10.46 -21.61 -7.23
N LEU A 196 9.82 -22.49 -6.44
CA LEU A 196 9.42 -23.81 -6.88
C LEU A 196 8.41 -23.75 -8.04
N CYS A 197 7.43 -22.86 -7.95
CA CYS A 197 6.43 -22.62 -8.99
C CYS A 197 7.08 -22.09 -10.28
N TYR A 198 8.06 -21.20 -10.18
CA TYR A 198 8.81 -20.70 -11.33
C TYR A 198 9.64 -21.81 -11.99
N ILE A 199 10.33 -22.65 -11.22
CA ILE A 199 11.07 -23.81 -11.77
C ILE A 199 10.10 -24.76 -12.50
N TYR A 200 8.92 -25.01 -11.91
CA TYR A 200 7.89 -25.81 -12.55
C TYR A 200 7.37 -25.15 -13.84
N LEU A 201 7.13 -23.84 -13.85
CA LEU A 201 6.74 -23.08 -15.04
C LEU A 201 7.75 -23.26 -16.16
N LEU A 202 9.05 -23.08 -15.89
CA LEU A 202 10.13 -23.27 -16.87
C LEU A 202 10.09 -24.67 -17.50
N SER A 203 9.77 -25.70 -16.71
CA SER A 203 9.63 -27.07 -17.22
C SER A 203 8.45 -27.23 -18.19
N LEU A 204 7.38 -26.45 -18.03
CA LEU A 204 6.21 -26.46 -18.90
C LEU A 204 6.43 -25.71 -20.21
N LEU A 205 7.28 -24.68 -20.20
CA LEU A 205 7.60 -23.86 -21.38
C LEU A 205 8.23 -24.67 -22.52
N TRP A 206 8.77 -25.85 -22.24
CA TRP A 206 9.35 -26.76 -23.23
C TRP A 206 8.37 -27.15 -24.35
N ASP A 207 7.14 -27.46 -23.97
CA ASP A 207 6.07 -27.84 -24.90
C ASP A 207 4.88 -26.90 -24.66
N GLU A 208 5.06 -25.65 -25.10
CA GLU A 208 4.05 -24.62 -24.93
C GLU A 208 2.70 -25.05 -25.52
N GLU A 209 2.71 -25.80 -26.63
CA GLU A 209 1.49 -26.20 -27.32
C GLU A 209 0.64 -27.16 -26.52
N ARG A 210 1.25 -28.22 -25.98
CA ARG A 210 0.56 -29.16 -25.11
C ARG A 210 0.23 -28.55 -23.76
N ASN A 211 1.10 -27.70 -23.23
CA ASN A 211 0.99 -27.18 -21.87
C ASN A 211 0.32 -25.80 -21.76
N SER A 212 -0.20 -25.20 -22.84
CA SER A 212 -0.71 -23.82 -22.83
C SER A 212 -1.65 -23.47 -21.66
N ARG A 213 -2.61 -24.36 -21.33
CA ARG A 213 -3.51 -24.16 -20.17
C ARG A 213 -2.77 -24.27 -18.82
N LYS A 214 -1.82 -25.19 -18.71
CA LYS A 214 -1.01 -25.36 -17.51
C LYS A 214 -0.09 -24.17 -17.30
N ILE A 215 0.51 -23.65 -18.37
CA ILE A 215 1.33 -22.44 -18.35
C ILE A 215 0.48 -21.26 -17.86
N TYR A 216 -0.70 -21.05 -18.45
CA TYR A 216 -1.65 -20.02 -17.99
C TYR A 216 -1.93 -20.12 -16.47
N MET A 217 -2.37 -21.29 -15.99
CA MET A 217 -2.69 -21.47 -14.57
C MET A 217 -1.48 -21.35 -13.65
N THR A 218 -0.30 -21.79 -14.11
CA THR A 218 0.95 -21.69 -13.34
C THR A 218 1.41 -20.24 -13.26
N THR A 219 1.21 -19.43 -14.31
CA THR A 219 1.45 -17.98 -14.27
C THR A 219 0.52 -17.28 -13.29
N VAL A 220 -0.78 -17.62 -13.28
CA VAL A 220 -1.75 -17.11 -12.28
C VAL A 220 -1.29 -17.44 -10.86
N LEU A 221 -0.91 -18.70 -10.62
CA LEU A 221 -0.42 -19.15 -9.31
C LEU A 221 0.86 -18.41 -8.92
N LEU A 222 1.82 -18.26 -9.84
CA LEU A 222 3.08 -17.57 -9.56
C LEU A 222 2.84 -16.10 -9.21
N ILE A 223 1.95 -15.39 -9.91
CA ILE A 223 1.57 -14.01 -9.58
C ILE A 223 1.03 -13.94 -8.15
N TYR A 224 0.09 -14.83 -7.80
CA TYR A 224 -0.47 -14.88 -6.44
C TYR A 224 0.62 -15.14 -5.38
N LEU A 225 1.51 -16.11 -5.60
CA LEU A 225 2.58 -16.44 -4.65
C LEU A 225 3.59 -15.30 -4.48
N VAL A 226 3.95 -14.61 -5.57
CA VAL A 226 4.84 -13.45 -5.52
C VAL A 226 4.20 -12.31 -4.73
N ILE A 227 2.92 -12.00 -4.99
CA ILE A 227 2.18 -10.99 -4.23
C ILE A 227 2.06 -11.39 -2.76
N ALA A 228 1.77 -12.65 -2.46
CA ALA A 228 1.70 -13.12 -1.07
C ALA A 228 3.03 -12.92 -0.34
N SER A 229 4.16 -13.11 -1.02
CA SER A 229 5.48 -12.89 -0.42
C SER A 229 5.80 -11.41 -0.17
N ARG A 230 5.30 -10.50 -1.03
CA ARG A 230 5.64 -9.06 -0.99
C ARG A 230 4.63 -8.22 -0.21
N ALA A 231 3.34 -8.49 -0.40
CA ALA A 231 2.22 -7.79 0.23
C ALA A 231 1.28 -8.78 0.96
N PRO A 232 1.68 -9.33 2.13
CA PRO A 232 0.87 -10.24 2.94
C PRO A 232 -0.54 -9.73 3.26
N PHE A 233 -0.68 -8.42 3.40
CA PHE A 233 -1.93 -7.71 3.65
C PHE A 233 -3.02 -8.02 2.60
N LEU A 234 -2.65 -8.34 1.37
CA LEU A 234 -3.59 -8.66 0.30
C LEU A 234 -4.02 -10.13 0.25
N THR A 235 -3.37 -10.99 1.04
CA THR A 235 -3.46 -12.44 0.86
C THR A 235 -3.74 -13.18 2.17
N PHE A 236 -2.74 -13.34 3.04
CA PHE A 236 -2.87 -14.17 4.25
C PHE A 236 -2.88 -13.36 5.56
N ARG A 237 -2.63 -12.05 5.50
CA ARG A 237 -2.76 -11.09 6.62
C ARG A 237 -3.77 -9.99 6.30
N VAL A 238 -4.92 -10.40 5.78
CA VAL A 238 -5.95 -9.49 5.26
C VAL A 238 -6.47 -8.57 6.35
N GLU A 239 -6.36 -7.27 6.11
CA GLU A 239 -7.17 -6.25 6.78
C GLU A 239 -8.07 -5.57 5.73
N PRO A 240 -9.26 -5.09 6.14
CA PRO A 240 -10.14 -4.39 5.26
C PRO A 240 -9.63 -2.99 4.93
N PHE A 241 -10.08 -2.48 3.79
CA PHE A 241 -9.77 -1.12 3.36
C PHE A 241 -10.96 -0.46 2.71
N ALA A 242 -11.24 0.76 3.16
CA ALA A 242 -12.22 1.67 2.61
C ALA A 242 -13.54 0.99 2.19
N GLU A 243 -13.97 1.17 0.94
CA GLU A 243 -15.27 0.75 0.41
C GLU A 243 -15.52 -0.76 0.49
N GLN A 244 -14.48 -1.57 0.69
CA GLN A 244 -14.61 -3.02 0.81
C GLN A 244 -15.63 -3.40 1.90
N ILE A 245 -15.64 -2.66 3.01
CA ILE A 245 -16.58 -2.91 4.12
C ILE A 245 -17.89 -2.17 3.93
N PHE A 246 -17.88 -0.85 3.94
CA PHE A 246 -19.12 -0.08 4.04
C PHE A 246 -19.91 -0.02 2.73
N ASN A 247 -19.29 -0.29 1.58
CA ASN A 247 -20.00 -0.32 0.30
C ASN A 247 -20.22 -1.75 -0.19
N PHE A 248 -19.19 -2.59 -0.22
CA PHE A 248 -19.34 -3.94 -0.80
C PHE A 248 -19.92 -4.94 0.19
N LEU A 249 -19.33 -5.10 1.37
CA LEU A 249 -19.82 -6.05 2.36
C LEU A 249 -21.19 -5.64 2.94
N TYR A 250 -21.29 -4.41 3.45
CA TYR A 250 -22.48 -3.90 4.11
C TYR A 250 -23.70 -3.94 3.17
N ASN A 251 -23.62 -3.32 1.99
CA ASN A 251 -24.77 -3.29 1.08
C ASN A 251 -25.16 -4.69 0.58
N ALA A 252 -24.20 -5.58 0.35
CA ALA A 252 -24.48 -6.96 -0.08
C ALA A 252 -25.18 -7.79 1.00
N ARG A 253 -24.94 -7.48 2.29
CA ARG A 253 -25.65 -8.07 3.43
C ARG A 253 -27.03 -7.43 3.64
N THR A 254 -27.14 -6.12 3.47
CA THR A 254 -28.36 -5.35 3.79
C THR A 254 -29.43 -5.42 2.71
N TYR A 255 -29.05 -5.34 1.43
CA TYR A 255 -30.01 -5.22 0.33
C TYR A 255 -30.14 -6.49 -0.52
N GLY A 256 -31.26 -6.59 -1.25
CA GLY A 256 -31.48 -7.62 -2.27
C GLY A 256 -30.49 -7.54 -3.44
N ILE A 257 -30.41 -8.59 -4.25
CA ILE A 257 -29.45 -8.69 -5.37
C ILE A 257 -29.66 -7.57 -6.38
N VAL A 258 -30.91 -7.34 -6.81
CA VAL A 258 -31.24 -6.32 -7.83
C VAL A 258 -30.82 -4.92 -7.36
N LYS A 259 -31.19 -4.53 -6.14
CA LYS A 259 -30.82 -3.24 -5.57
C LYS A 259 -29.30 -3.09 -5.51
N ASN A 260 -28.56 -4.12 -5.08
CA ASN A 260 -27.10 -4.07 -5.01
C ASN A 260 -26.42 -3.82 -6.35
N LEU A 261 -26.94 -4.40 -7.44
CA LEU A 261 -26.36 -4.23 -8.77
C LEU A 261 -26.48 -2.79 -9.29
N THR A 262 -27.42 -2.01 -8.76
CA THR A 262 -27.65 -0.60 -9.15
C THR A 262 -27.11 0.40 -8.12
N LEU A 263 -26.40 -0.05 -7.08
CA LEU A 263 -25.81 0.85 -6.07
C LEU A 263 -24.50 1.45 -6.53
N MET A 264 -24.40 2.77 -6.42
CA MET A 264 -23.21 3.53 -6.80
C MET A 264 -22.01 3.29 -5.86
N GLU A 265 -20.83 3.55 -6.39
CA GLU A 265 -19.57 3.75 -5.66
C GLU A 265 -18.92 5.00 -6.23
N GLY A 266 -18.62 6.01 -5.42
CA GLY A 266 -18.01 7.25 -5.94
C GLY A 266 -18.82 7.90 -7.07
N GLY A 267 -20.15 7.70 -7.07
CA GLY A 267 -21.10 8.18 -8.08
C GLY A 267 -20.95 7.58 -9.50
N TYR A 268 -20.35 6.39 -9.59
CA TYR A 268 -20.37 5.56 -10.79
C TYR A 268 -20.88 4.14 -10.46
N LEU A 269 -21.18 3.33 -11.47
CA LEU A 269 -21.67 1.96 -11.29
C LEU A 269 -20.50 0.97 -11.20
N PRO A 270 -20.26 0.27 -10.07
CA PRO A 270 -19.11 -0.62 -9.90
C PRO A 270 -19.39 -2.08 -10.29
N LEU A 271 -20.07 -2.31 -11.42
CA LEU A 271 -20.80 -3.56 -11.66
C LEU A 271 -19.93 -4.83 -11.59
N PHE A 272 -18.72 -4.81 -12.16
CA PHE A 272 -17.84 -5.97 -12.23
C PHE A 272 -17.45 -6.51 -10.85
N HIS A 273 -16.87 -5.68 -9.99
CA HIS A 273 -16.48 -6.09 -8.64
C HIS A 273 -17.67 -6.17 -7.68
N ARG A 274 -18.80 -5.49 -7.97
CA ARG A 274 -20.07 -5.70 -7.25
C ARG A 274 -20.62 -7.11 -7.43
N ILE A 275 -20.61 -7.64 -8.65
CA ILE A 275 -21.04 -9.03 -8.92
C ILE A 275 -20.17 -10.00 -8.12
N ILE A 276 -18.84 -9.80 -8.13
CA ILE A 276 -17.91 -10.62 -7.34
C ILE A 276 -18.21 -10.52 -5.85
N ALA A 277 -18.44 -9.31 -5.32
CA ALA A 277 -18.78 -9.12 -3.92
C ALA A 277 -20.06 -9.87 -3.53
N LEU A 278 -21.11 -9.76 -4.36
CA LEU A 278 -22.37 -10.48 -4.14
C LEU A 278 -22.17 -11.99 -4.13
N LEU A 279 -21.42 -12.54 -5.08
CA LEU A 279 -21.13 -13.98 -5.13
C LEU A 279 -20.44 -14.47 -3.86
N ILE A 280 -19.49 -13.69 -3.32
CA ILE A 280 -18.76 -14.06 -2.09
C ILE A 280 -19.63 -13.90 -0.85
N VAL A 281 -20.32 -12.76 -0.70
CA VAL A 281 -21.12 -12.44 0.49
C VAL A 281 -22.32 -13.38 0.61
N LYS A 282 -22.95 -13.77 -0.50
CA LYS A 282 -24.10 -14.67 -0.50
C LYS A 282 -23.75 -16.13 -0.15
N LEU A 283 -22.46 -16.47 0.03
CA LEU A 283 -22.06 -17.74 0.65
C LEU A 283 -22.39 -17.82 2.14
N GLY A 284 -22.70 -16.70 2.80
CA GLY A 284 -23.18 -16.67 4.20
C GLY A 284 -22.09 -16.81 5.27
N PHE A 285 -20.81 -16.65 4.92
CA PHE A 285 -19.73 -16.66 5.91
C PHE A 285 -19.71 -15.43 6.83
N ASN A 286 -19.04 -15.56 7.97
CA ASN A 286 -18.78 -14.46 8.90
C ASN A 286 -17.90 -13.36 8.27
N ALA A 287 -17.90 -12.17 8.86
CA ALA A 287 -17.25 -11.00 8.25
C ALA A 287 -15.73 -11.20 8.04
N LYS A 288 -15.09 -11.98 8.93
CA LYS A 288 -13.67 -12.35 8.83
C LYS A 288 -13.37 -13.09 7.53
N ILE A 289 -14.07 -14.20 7.28
CA ILE A 289 -13.85 -15.06 6.12
C ILE A 289 -14.29 -14.35 4.83
N THR A 290 -15.40 -13.61 4.86
CA THR A 290 -15.89 -12.88 3.69
C THR A 290 -14.86 -11.87 3.17
N VAL A 291 -14.28 -11.06 4.04
CA VAL A 291 -13.25 -10.07 3.67
C VAL A 291 -11.97 -10.74 3.20
N TYR A 292 -11.57 -11.83 3.87
CA TYR A 292 -10.45 -12.66 3.44
C TYR A 292 -10.63 -13.18 2.01
N LEU A 293 -11.81 -13.71 1.69
CA LEU A 293 -12.14 -14.21 0.35
C LEU A 293 -12.16 -13.07 -0.68
N MET A 294 -12.77 -11.93 -0.36
CA MET A 294 -12.78 -10.76 -1.26
C MET A 294 -11.36 -10.33 -1.64
N SER A 295 -10.47 -10.20 -0.66
CA SER A 295 -9.08 -9.78 -0.90
C SER A 295 -8.32 -10.79 -1.78
N ASN A 296 -8.40 -12.08 -1.46
CA ASN A 296 -7.73 -13.13 -2.24
C ASN A 296 -8.31 -13.29 -3.66
N VAL A 297 -9.63 -13.18 -3.81
CA VAL A 297 -10.28 -13.22 -5.12
C VAL A 297 -9.83 -12.04 -5.98
N ALA A 298 -9.61 -10.85 -5.39
CA ALA A 298 -9.11 -9.71 -6.14
C ALA A 298 -7.73 -9.99 -6.77
N VAL A 299 -6.79 -10.51 -5.97
CA VAL A 299 -5.46 -10.89 -6.43
C VAL A 299 -5.53 -11.97 -7.52
N LEU A 300 -6.38 -12.99 -7.33
CA LEU A 300 -6.56 -14.06 -8.31
C LEU A 300 -7.18 -13.57 -9.61
N VAL A 301 -8.18 -12.69 -9.54
CA VAL A 301 -8.84 -12.10 -10.71
C VAL A 301 -7.85 -11.29 -11.53
N VAL A 302 -7.02 -10.46 -10.88
CA VAL A 302 -5.93 -9.74 -11.56
C VAL A 302 -4.96 -10.73 -12.23
N GLY A 303 -4.51 -11.75 -11.49
CA GLY A 303 -3.65 -12.80 -12.03
C GLY A 303 -4.24 -13.49 -13.26
N MET A 304 -5.54 -13.83 -13.22
CA MET A 304 -6.28 -14.43 -14.33
C MET A 304 -6.38 -13.51 -15.53
N MET A 305 -6.67 -12.23 -15.33
CA MET A 305 -6.79 -11.22 -16.39
C MET A 305 -5.49 -11.03 -17.16
N VAL A 306 -4.39 -10.82 -16.44
CA VAL A 306 -3.10 -10.52 -17.08
C VAL A 306 -2.46 -11.76 -17.71
N SER A 307 -2.68 -12.94 -17.12
CA SER A 307 -2.10 -14.19 -17.63
C SER A 307 -2.69 -14.63 -18.97
N VAL A 308 -3.82 -14.05 -19.42
CA VAL A 308 -4.46 -14.36 -20.71
C VAL A 308 -3.48 -14.28 -21.87
N PHE A 309 -2.48 -13.38 -21.79
CA PHE A 309 -1.45 -13.20 -22.80
C PHE A 309 -0.54 -14.44 -23.01
N MET A 310 -0.57 -15.42 -22.10
CA MET A 310 0.11 -16.70 -22.24
C MET A 310 -0.59 -17.67 -23.21
N LEU A 311 -1.85 -17.43 -23.55
CA LEU A 311 -2.64 -18.34 -24.37
C LEU A 311 -2.18 -18.35 -25.84
N LYS A 312 -2.51 -19.43 -26.56
CA LYS A 312 -2.15 -19.66 -27.97
C LYS A 312 -2.43 -18.46 -28.91
N PRO A 313 -3.56 -17.74 -28.83
CA PRO A 313 -3.85 -16.62 -29.73
C PRO A 313 -2.81 -15.48 -29.70
N TYR A 314 -2.05 -15.36 -28.61
CA TYR A 314 -1.09 -14.27 -28.41
C TYR A 314 0.34 -14.64 -28.80
N ARG A 315 0.60 -15.85 -29.28
CA ARG A 315 1.95 -16.33 -29.68
C ARG A 315 2.66 -15.44 -30.69
N LYS A 316 1.91 -14.79 -31.58
CA LYS A 316 2.50 -13.91 -32.60
C LYS A 316 3.24 -12.70 -32.01
N TYR A 317 2.89 -12.27 -30.79
CA TYR A 317 3.44 -11.06 -30.17
C TYR A 317 4.80 -11.25 -29.50
N GLY A 318 5.30 -12.47 -29.38
CA GLY A 318 6.63 -12.75 -28.83
C GLY A 318 6.76 -14.17 -28.30
N ASP A 319 7.97 -14.55 -27.92
CA ASP A 319 8.20 -15.86 -27.33
C ASP A 319 7.49 -15.99 -25.97
N VAL A 320 7.36 -17.23 -25.50
CA VAL A 320 6.62 -17.53 -24.27
C VAL A 320 7.22 -16.85 -23.03
N PHE A 321 8.55 -16.66 -22.99
CA PHE A 321 9.22 -16.04 -21.86
C PHE A 321 8.98 -14.52 -21.82
N TYR A 322 9.05 -13.87 -22.98
CA TYR A 322 8.66 -12.47 -23.13
C TYR A 322 7.21 -12.23 -22.67
N ARG A 323 6.27 -13.04 -23.16
CA ARG A 323 4.86 -12.93 -22.77
C ARG A 323 4.66 -13.19 -21.27
N PHE A 324 5.44 -14.11 -20.70
CA PHE A 324 5.45 -14.36 -19.27
C PHE A 324 5.93 -13.13 -18.48
N VAL A 325 7.05 -12.51 -18.87
CA VAL A 325 7.55 -11.28 -18.21
C VAL A 325 6.51 -10.16 -18.30
N VAL A 326 5.85 -9.98 -19.45
CA VAL A 326 4.75 -9.03 -19.59
C VAL A 326 3.61 -9.30 -18.60
N CYS A 327 3.20 -10.57 -18.44
CA CYS A 327 2.19 -10.94 -17.45
C CYS A 327 2.63 -10.61 -16.02
N MET A 328 3.91 -10.84 -15.71
CA MET A 328 4.48 -10.53 -14.39
C MET A 328 4.54 -9.02 -14.16
N VAL A 329 4.81 -8.21 -15.19
CA VAL A 329 4.79 -6.75 -15.10
C VAL A 329 3.40 -6.23 -14.71
N PHE A 330 2.34 -6.69 -15.39
CA PHE A 330 0.97 -6.27 -15.08
C PHE A 330 0.39 -6.92 -13.82
N GLY A 331 0.86 -8.12 -13.49
CA GLY A 331 0.27 -8.96 -12.46
C GLY A 331 0.94 -8.84 -11.10
N ALA A 332 2.26 -8.78 -11.04
CA ALA A 332 3.02 -8.94 -9.80
C ALA A 332 4.06 -7.85 -9.56
N PHE A 333 4.48 -7.12 -10.59
CA PHE A 333 5.43 -6.02 -10.46
C PHE A 333 4.68 -4.70 -10.29
N GLY A 334 5.19 -3.81 -9.45
CA GLY A 334 4.53 -2.55 -9.13
C GLY A 334 4.56 -1.57 -10.29
N ILE A 335 3.57 -1.62 -11.19
CA ILE A 335 3.37 -0.57 -12.22
C ILE A 335 3.11 0.77 -11.53
N SER A 336 2.30 0.71 -10.47
CA SER A 336 2.03 1.82 -9.56
C SER A 336 3.07 1.86 -8.43
N SER A 337 3.12 2.97 -7.70
CA SER A 337 3.94 3.09 -6.49
C SER A 337 3.52 2.13 -5.38
N THR A 338 2.27 1.63 -5.39
CA THR A 338 1.78 0.68 -4.38
C THR A 338 0.81 -0.38 -4.92
N TYR A 339 0.87 -1.61 -4.38
CA TYR A 339 -0.12 -2.66 -4.68
C TYR A 339 -1.56 -2.29 -4.27
N ILE A 340 -1.74 -1.30 -3.38
CA ILE A 340 -3.06 -0.79 -2.97
C ILE A 340 -3.87 -0.35 -4.19
N GLU A 341 -3.22 0.27 -5.17
CA GLU A 341 -3.91 0.85 -6.32
C GLU A 341 -4.30 -0.19 -7.38
N THR A 342 -3.76 -1.41 -7.32
CA THR A 342 -3.88 -2.40 -8.40
C THR A 342 -4.50 -3.73 -7.97
N HIS A 343 -4.36 -4.13 -6.70
CA HIS A 343 -4.76 -5.46 -6.24
C HIS A 343 -5.80 -5.47 -5.12
N MET A 344 -6.10 -4.31 -4.53
CA MET A 344 -7.19 -4.21 -3.55
C MET A 344 -8.53 -4.46 -4.22
N PHE A 345 -9.48 -5.01 -3.48
CA PHE A 345 -10.80 -5.35 -4.01
C PHE A 345 -11.52 -4.18 -4.67
N ILE A 346 -11.34 -2.97 -4.11
CA ILE A 346 -11.97 -1.74 -4.59
C ILE A 346 -11.25 -1.15 -5.82
N THR A 347 -9.95 -1.42 -6.00
CA THR A 347 -9.12 -0.79 -7.04
C THR A 347 -8.75 -1.75 -8.18
N MET A 348 -8.87 -3.07 -8.02
CA MET A 348 -8.51 -4.06 -9.04
C MET A 348 -9.15 -3.79 -10.40
N ALA A 349 -10.33 -3.18 -10.41
CA ALA A 349 -11.05 -2.84 -11.63
C ALA A 349 -10.33 -1.78 -12.50
N TYR A 350 -9.35 -1.04 -11.98
CA TYR A 350 -8.47 -0.20 -12.82
C TYR A 350 -7.60 -1.02 -13.77
N LEU A 351 -7.31 -2.29 -13.44
CA LEU A 351 -6.60 -3.20 -14.33
C LEU A 351 -7.50 -3.86 -15.38
N ASN A 352 -8.82 -3.61 -15.38
CA ASN A 352 -9.72 -4.12 -16.43
C ASN A 352 -9.37 -3.60 -17.82
N ILE A 353 -8.57 -2.53 -17.93
CA ILE A 353 -8.01 -2.08 -19.20
C ILE A 353 -7.08 -3.12 -19.86
N VAL A 354 -6.39 -3.95 -19.08
CA VAL A 354 -5.49 -5.00 -19.59
C VAL A 354 -6.25 -6.08 -20.38
N PRO A 355 -7.30 -6.74 -19.82
CA PRO A 355 -8.08 -7.69 -20.60
C PRO A 355 -8.84 -7.02 -21.75
N LEU A 356 -9.33 -5.77 -21.62
CA LEU A 356 -9.92 -5.04 -22.76
C LEU A 356 -8.92 -4.88 -23.91
N PHE A 357 -7.67 -4.52 -23.59
CA PHE A 357 -6.57 -4.46 -24.54
C PHE A 357 -6.30 -5.84 -25.17
N TYR A 358 -6.16 -6.91 -24.37
CA TYR A 358 -5.94 -8.25 -24.91
C TYR A 358 -7.09 -8.77 -25.77
N ILE A 359 -8.33 -8.42 -25.45
CA ILE A 359 -9.50 -8.74 -26.26
C ILE A 359 -9.44 -8.01 -27.60
N SER A 360 -9.00 -6.75 -27.61
CA SER A 360 -8.84 -5.97 -28.84
C SER A 360 -7.84 -6.56 -29.85
N LEU A 361 -6.94 -7.45 -29.39
CA LEU A 361 -5.94 -8.15 -30.22
C LEU A 361 -6.46 -9.45 -30.84
N LEU A 362 -7.61 -9.98 -30.40
CA LEU A 362 -8.13 -11.26 -30.85
C LEU A 362 -8.78 -11.18 -32.23
N ASP A 363 -8.64 -12.22 -33.05
CA ASP A 363 -9.45 -12.35 -34.26
C ASP A 363 -10.84 -12.87 -33.92
N PHE A 364 -11.85 -12.00 -34.03
CA PHE A 364 -13.24 -12.38 -33.77
C PHE A 364 -13.84 -13.23 -34.89
N LYS A 365 -13.28 -13.27 -36.10
CA LYS A 365 -13.83 -14.08 -37.21
C LYS A 365 -13.75 -15.57 -36.90
N GLU A 366 -12.61 -16.01 -36.37
CA GLU A 366 -12.31 -17.42 -36.08
C GLU A 366 -12.95 -17.93 -34.78
N MET A 367 -13.61 -17.05 -34.02
CA MET A 367 -14.14 -17.39 -32.71
C MET A 367 -15.50 -18.11 -32.79
N LYS A 368 -15.69 -19.16 -31.98
CA LYS A 368 -17.02 -19.80 -31.81
C LYS A 368 -18.03 -18.82 -31.23
N ARG A 369 -19.29 -18.86 -31.71
CA ARG A 369 -20.37 -17.93 -31.33
C ARG A 369 -20.59 -17.85 -29.82
N SER A 370 -20.64 -18.97 -29.12
CA SER A 370 -20.85 -19.00 -27.66
C SER A 370 -19.73 -18.31 -26.88
N ARG A 371 -18.47 -18.55 -27.28
CA ARG A 371 -17.30 -17.90 -26.67
C ARG A 371 -17.29 -16.40 -26.94
N TYR A 372 -17.67 -16.00 -28.15
CA TYR A 372 -17.78 -14.60 -28.51
C TYR A 372 -18.85 -13.88 -27.67
N ILE A 373 -20.05 -14.47 -27.50
CA ILE A 373 -21.11 -13.89 -26.67
C ILE A 373 -20.64 -13.70 -25.23
N LEU A 374 -20.03 -14.74 -24.62
CA LEU A 374 -19.49 -14.65 -23.26
C LEU A 374 -18.44 -13.52 -23.14
N LEU A 375 -17.58 -13.39 -24.15
CA LEU A 375 -16.56 -12.35 -24.18
C LEU A 375 -17.17 -10.95 -24.29
N MET A 376 -18.23 -10.77 -25.08
CA MET A 376 -18.93 -9.50 -25.21
C MET A 376 -19.64 -9.08 -23.92
N VAL A 377 -20.25 -10.03 -23.20
CA VAL A 377 -20.79 -9.79 -21.85
C VAL A 377 -19.67 -9.33 -20.92
N LEU A 378 -18.51 -10.00 -20.95
CA LEU A 378 -17.36 -9.60 -20.16
C LEU A 378 -16.87 -8.19 -20.52
N VAL A 379 -16.72 -7.86 -21.82
CA VAL A 379 -16.33 -6.50 -22.28
C VAL A 379 -17.26 -5.46 -21.70
N PHE A 380 -18.57 -5.66 -21.80
CA PHE A 380 -19.57 -4.74 -21.26
C PHE A 380 -19.42 -4.53 -19.75
N LEU A 381 -19.27 -5.62 -18.98
CA LEU A 381 -19.07 -5.56 -17.52
C LEU A 381 -17.75 -4.86 -17.14
N LEU A 382 -16.67 -5.16 -17.85
CA LEU A 382 -15.36 -4.54 -17.61
C LEU A 382 -15.39 -3.03 -17.88
N THR A 383 -16.02 -2.59 -18.97
CA THR A 383 -16.13 -1.17 -19.30
C THR A 383 -17.01 -0.42 -18.29
N LEU A 384 -18.09 -1.01 -17.80
CA LEU A 384 -18.94 -0.37 -16.79
C LEU A 384 -18.28 -0.23 -15.41
N SER A 385 -17.24 -1.00 -15.11
CA SER A 385 -16.71 -1.15 -13.74
C SER A 385 -16.13 0.10 -13.07
N LYS A 386 -15.71 1.12 -13.83
CA LYS A 386 -15.15 2.38 -13.31
C LYS A 386 -15.53 3.53 -14.24
N PHE A 387 -15.72 4.72 -13.67
CA PHE A 387 -16.01 5.93 -14.46
C PHE A 387 -14.94 6.24 -15.52
N LEU A 388 -13.67 6.02 -15.21
CA LEU A 388 -12.56 6.42 -16.09
C LEU A 388 -12.58 5.71 -17.46
N TYR A 389 -13.29 4.58 -17.60
CA TYR A 389 -13.48 3.90 -18.89
C TYR A 389 -14.32 4.69 -19.88
N VAL A 390 -14.98 5.77 -19.46
CA VAL A 390 -15.64 6.73 -20.35
C VAL A 390 -14.67 7.31 -21.40
N VAL A 391 -13.36 7.33 -21.13
CA VAL A 391 -12.33 7.70 -22.12
C VAL A 391 -12.39 6.88 -23.40
N LEU A 392 -12.93 5.65 -23.35
CA LEU A 392 -13.08 4.77 -24.50
C LEU A 392 -14.23 5.19 -25.43
N LEU A 393 -15.15 6.06 -24.99
CA LEU A 393 -16.28 6.51 -25.80
C LEU A 393 -15.83 7.24 -27.08
N PRO A 394 -15.07 8.35 -27.02
CA PRO A 394 -14.64 9.05 -28.23
C PRO A 394 -13.80 8.14 -29.15
N ILE A 395 -12.99 7.25 -28.57
CA ILE A 395 -12.15 6.30 -29.32
C ILE A 395 -13.02 5.30 -30.09
N SER A 396 -13.96 4.65 -29.41
CA SER A 396 -14.84 3.64 -30.01
C SER A 396 -15.75 4.24 -31.08
N VAL A 397 -16.31 5.43 -30.83
CA VAL A 397 -17.12 6.16 -31.82
C VAL A 397 -16.29 6.56 -33.04
N ALA A 398 -15.08 7.10 -32.85
CA ALA A 398 -14.20 7.46 -33.97
C ALA A 398 -13.86 6.23 -34.84
N LEU A 399 -13.54 5.09 -34.22
CA LEU A 399 -13.32 3.85 -34.98
C LEU A 399 -14.57 3.40 -35.74
N LEU A 400 -15.74 3.43 -35.10
CA LEU A 400 -17.00 3.07 -35.75
C LEU A 400 -17.28 3.98 -36.95
N VAL A 401 -17.10 5.30 -36.83
CA VAL A 401 -17.36 6.26 -37.90
C VAL A 401 -16.33 6.14 -39.03
N PHE A 402 -15.05 6.28 -38.72
CA PHE A 402 -13.99 6.35 -39.74
C PHE A 402 -13.61 5.00 -40.34
N MET A 403 -13.79 3.90 -39.59
CA MET A 403 -13.43 2.56 -40.03
C MET A 403 -14.63 1.65 -40.28
N TRP A 404 -15.87 2.17 -40.32
CA TRP A 404 -17.10 1.37 -40.49
C TRP A 404 -17.01 0.30 -41.58
N LYS A 405 -16.50 0.69 -42.76
CA LYS A 405 -16.39 -0.20 -43.94
C LYS A 405 -15.29 -1.26 -43.80
N LYS A 406 -14.28 -1.02 -42.97
CA LYS A 406 -13.15 -1.94 -42.74
C LYS A 406 -13.37 -2.90 -41.58
N LEU A 407 -14.24 -2.54 -40.63
CA LEU A 407 -14.55 -3.34 -39.45
C LEU A 407 -15.50 -4.49 -39.78
N VAL A 408 -15.24 -5.64 -39.17
CA VAL A 408 -16.15 -6.80 -39.22
C VAL A 408 -17.34 -6.56 -38.31
N ASN A 409 -18.51 -7.13 -38.62
CA ASN A 409 -19.70 -7.00 -37.78
C ASN A 409 -19.46 -7.33 -36.30
N ARG A 410 -18.65 -8.36 -36.01
CA ARG A 410 -18.28 -8.70 -34.62
C ARG A 410 -17.42 -7.63 -33.93
N GLU A 411 -16.58 -6.92 -34.67
CA GLU A 411 -15.81 -5.80 -34.13
C GLU A 411 -16.70 -4.58 -33.92
N LYS A 412 -17.65 -4.32 -34.83
CA LYS A 412 -18.66 -3.27 -34.67
C LYS A 412 -19.50 -3.46 -33.42
N ILE A 413 -19.96 -4.69 -33.17
CA ILE A 413 -20.71 -5.03 -31.95
C ILE A 413 -19.85 -4.79 -30.70
N CYS A 414 -18.59 -5.25 -30.71
CA CYS A 414 -17.68 -5.04 -29.58
C CYS A 414 -17.49 -3.55 -29.28
N LEU A 415 -17.21 -2.72 -30.29
CA LEU A 415 -17.05 -1.27 -30.13
C LEU A 415 -18.35 -0.60 -29.72
N GLY A 416 -19.49 -1.01 -30.28
CA GLY A 416 -20.81 -0.51 -29.92
C GLY A 416 -21.17 -0.80 -28.46
N LEU A 417 -20.80 -1.98 -27.94
CA LEU A 417 -20.97 -2.31 -26.52
C LEU A 417 -20.10 -1.47 -25.61
N VAL A 418 -18.85 -1.19 -26.01
CA VAL A 418 -17.97 -0.27 -25.28
C VAL A 418 -18.58 1.14 -25.25
N SER A 419 -19.04 1.65 -26.40
CA SER A 419 -19.71 2.96 -26.45
C SER A 419 -20.98 2.98 -25.59
N LEU A 420 -21.82 1.96 -25.68
CA LEU A 420 -23.05 1.84 -24.89
C LEU A 420 -22.77 1.81 -23.39
N ALA A 421 -21.81 1.00 -22.94
CA ALA A 421 -21.38 0.95 -21.54
C ALA A 421 -20.91 2.33 -21.05
N SER A 422 -20.07 3.01 -21.81
CA SER A 422 -19.59 4.36 -21.46
C SER A 422 -20.74 5.38 -21.40
N VAL A 423 -21.70 5.33 -22.31
CA VAL A 423 -22.89 6.20 -22.28
C VAL A 423 -23.75 5.93 -21.06
N ILE A 424 -24.01 4.65 -20.74
CA ILE A 424 -24.72 4.27 -19.51
C ILE A 424 -24.00 4.84 -18.30
N GLN A 425 -22.68 4.76 -18.24
CA GLN A 425 -21.90 5.28 -17.12
C GLN A 425 -22.03 6.81 -17.00
N ILE A 426 -21.93 7.55 -18.10
CA ILE A 426 -22.12 9.01 -18.12
C ILE A 426 -23.53 9.37 -17.65
N LEU A 427 -24.56 8.73 -18.22
CA LEU A 427 -25.95 8.99 -17.88
C LEU A 427 -26.24 8.66 -16.42
N TYR A 428 -25.74 7.52 -15.95
CA TYR A 428 -25.90 7.09 -14.56
C TYR A 428 -25.25 8.10 -13.60
N THR A 429 -24.02 8.52 -13.89
CA THR A 429 -23.36 9.57 -13.11
C THR A 429 -24.14 10.89 -13.19
N TYR A 430 -24.61 11.30 -14.37
CA TYR A 430 -25.39 12.53 -14.58
C TYR A 430 -26.70 12.56 -13.80
N ILE A 431 -27.48 11.48 -13.81
CA ILE A 431 -28.75 11.37 -13.08
C ILE A 431 -28.52 11.58 -11.58
N HIS A 432 -27.43 11.04 -11.06
CA HIS A 432 -27.09 11.12 -9.64
C HIS A 432 -26.20 12.33 -9.32
N VAL A 433 -26.00 13.29 -10.24
CA VAL A 433 -25.27 14.55 -9.97
C VAL A 433 -25.96 15.36 -8.86
N LYS A 434 -27.29 15.26 -8.70
CA LYS A 434 -27.99 15.94 -7.59
C LYS A 434 -27.62 15.35 -6.24
N ASP A 435 -27.35 14.05 -6.15
CA ASP A 435 -26.81 13.43 -4.94
C ASP A 435 -25.36 13.88 -4.65
N TRP A 436 -24.72 14.54 -5.62
CA TRP A 436 -23.43 15.18 -5.47
C TRP A 436 -23.53 16.65 -5.05
N LYS A 437 -24.58 17.37 -5.46
CA LYS A 437 -24.81 18.80 -5.12
C LYS A 437 -25.21 18.95 -3.65
N ILE A 438 -24.40 19.69 -2.89
CA ILE A 438 -24.91 20.42 -1.72
C ILE A 438 -25.15 21.86 -2.20
N THR A 439 -26.35 22.36 -1.91
CA THR A 439 -26.65 23.78 -1.83
C THR A 439 -25.86 24.39 -0.67
N ASP A 440 -24.69 24.94 -0.96
CA ASP A 440 -24.13 26.08 -0.23
C ASP A 440 -23.05 26.77 -1.09
N GLU A 441 -23.25 28.07 -1.33
CA GLU A 441 -22.50 28.89 -2.31
C GLU A 441 -21.11 29.33 -1.84
N SER A 442 -20.62 28.85 -0.70
CA SER A 442 -19.27 29.14 -0.23
C SER A 442 -18.37 27.91 -0.45
N VAL A 443 -17.19 28.15 -1.02
CA VAL A 443 -16.21 27.14 -1.45
C VAL A 443 -16.03 26.08 -0.37
N THR A 444 -16.48 24.86 -0.68
CA THR A 444 -16.48 23.71 0.23
C THR A 444 -15.70 22.56 -0.42
N TRP A 445 -14.60 22.15 0.22
CA TRP A 445 -13.97 20.88 -0.11
C TRP A 445 -14.99 19.74 0.09
N LYS A 446 -15.32 18.96 -0.95
CA LYS A 446 -16.24 17.83 -0.80
C LYS A 446 -15.72 16.54 -1.42
N ILE A 447 -15.87 15.47 -0.63
CA ILE A 447 -15.57 14.08 -0.93
C ILE A 447 -16.71 13.48 -1.79
N VAL A 448 -16.41 13.20 -3.06
CA VAL A 448 -17.22 12.52 -4.07
C VAL A 448 -17.08 11.00 -3.89
N GLY A 449 -17.92 10.44 -3.02
CA GLY A 449 -17.74 9.11 -2.41
C GLY A 449 -16.56 9.09 -1.44
N ARG A 450 -16.61 8.29 -0.36
CA ARG A 450 -15.61 8.27 0.74
C ARG A 450 -14.14 8.16 0.22
N GLY A 451 -13.53 9.27 -0.20
CA GLY A 451 -12.16 9.31 -0.71
C GLY A 451 -11.83 10.36 -1.80
N THR A 452 -12.76 10.83 -2.62
CA THR A 452 -12.39 11.69 -3.78
C THR A 452 -12.75 13.15 -3.55
N VAL A 453 -11.84 14.00 -3.07
CA VAL A 453 -12.15 15.43 -2.95
C VAL A 453 -12.14 16.09 -4.34
N VAL A 454 -13.28 16.59 -4.82
CA VAL A 454 -13.35 17.36 -6.07
C VAL A 454 -13.63 18.81 -5.74
N ASN A 455 -12.68 19.69 -6.11
CA ASN A 455 -12.88 21.13 -6.06
C ASN A 455 -13.80 21.55 -7.19
N LEU A 456 -15.10 21.67 -6.89
CA LEU A 456 -16.03 22.38 -7.76
C LEU A 456 -15.88 23.89 -7.49
N ARG A 457 -14.77 24.49 -7.94
CA ARG A 457 -14.64 25.95 -7.95
C ARG A 457 -15.67 26.56 -8.92
N PRO A 458 -16.12 27.80 -8.70
CA PRO A 458 -17.05 28.48 -9.59
C PRO A 458 -16.59 28.47 -11.05
N THR A 459 -17.59 28.56 -11.92
CA THR A 459 -17.62 28.52 -13.38
C THR A 459 -16.87 29.68 -14.04
N SER A 460 -15.58 29.87 -13.77
CA SER A 460 -14.72 30.57 -14.72
C SER A 460 -14.49 29.65 -15.92
N GLN A 461 -14.70 30.16 -17.14
CA GLN A 461 -14.46 29.39 -18.37
C GLN A 461 -12.99 28.94 -18.40
N LEU A 462 -12.76 27.63 -18.39
CA LEU A 462 -11.42 27.06 -18.48
C LEU A 462 -10.87 27.35 -19.88
N LYS A 463 -9.80 28.13 -19.98
CA LYS A 463 -9.22 28.49 -21.29
C LYS A 463 -8.67 27.23 -21.97
N ILE A 464 -8.83 27.14 -23.29
CA ILE A 464 -8.29 26.01 -24.08
C ILE A 464 -6.77 25.88 -23.89
N SER A 465 -6.06 27.00 -23.73
CA SER A 465 -4.62 26.99 -23.45
C SER A 465 -4.29 26.34 -22.10
N GLU A 466 -5.03 26.68 -21.05
CA GLU A 466 -4.87 26.08 -19.71
C GLU A 466 -5.19 24.58 -19.73
N PHE A 467 -6.25 24.19 -20.46
CA PHE A 467 -6.60 22.80 -20.67
C PHE A 467 -5.46 22.01 -21.30
N MET A 468 -4.98 22.47 -22.46
CA MET A 468 -3.92 21.79 -23.22
C MET A 468 -2.61 21.73 -22.44
N ASN A 469 -2.26 22.82 -21.74
CA ASN A 469 -1.07 22.87 -20.90
C ASN A 469 -1.12 21.82 -19.78
N THR A 470 -2.27 21.71 -19.11
CA THR A 470 -2.49 20.73 -18.03
C THR A 470 -2.42 19.30 -18.55
N VAL A 471 -3.09 19.00 -19.67
CA VAL A 471 -3.08 17.68 -20.31
C VAL A 471 -1.66 17.27 -20.70
N LEU A 472 -0.92 18.17 -21.34
CA LEU A 472 0.44 17.89 -21.78
C LEU A 472 1.37 17.63 -20.59
N HIS A 473 1.33 18.51 -19.58
CA HIS A 473 2.13 18.35 -18.38
C HIS A 473 1.83 17.03 -17.66
N GLN A 474 0.56 16.72 -17.40
CA GLN A 474 0.17 15.47 -16.73
C GLN A 474 0.63 14.24 -17.53
N THR A 475 0.54 14.28 -18.85
CA THR A 475 1.02 13.18 -19.72
C THR A 475 2.54 13.00 -19.58
N VAL A 476 3.29 14.11 -19.62
CA VAL A 476 4.75 14.10 -19.44
C VAL A 476 5.12 13.59 -18.05
N GLN A 477 4.42 13.98 -16.99
CA GLN A 477 4.66 13.47 -15.63
C GLN A 477 4.50 11.94 -15.55
N GLN A 478 3.49 11.37 -16.20
CA GLN A 478 3.33 9.91 -16.23
C GLN A 478 4.42 9.22 -17.05
N PHE A 479 4.83 9.84 -18.16
CA PHE A 479 5.93 9.38 -18.97
C PHE A 479 7.23 9.37 -18.16
N ILE A 480 7.55 10.48 -17.47
CA ILE A 480 8.67 10.56 -16.52
C ILE A 480 8.57 9.44 -15.50
N ASN A 481 7.43 9.27 -14.83
CA ASN A 481 7.32 8.24 -13.80
C ASN A 481 7.65 6.84 -14.32
N ILE A 482 7.29 6.50 -15.56
CA ILE A 482 7.60 5.19 -16.15
C ILE A 482 9.10 4.99 -16.29
N PHE A 483 9.88 6.00 -16.65
CA PHE A 483 11.31 5.86 -16.91
C PHE A 483 12.20 6.29 -15.72
N ASN A 484 11.77 7.26 -14.92
CA ASN A 484 12.46 7.83 -13.77
C ASN A 484 11.49 8.09 -12.58
N PRO A 485 11.24 7.11 -11.70
CA PRO A 485 10.27 7.22 -10.60
C PRO A 485 10.77 7.96 -9.35
N GLY A 486 12.00 8.49 -9.34
CA GLY A 486 12.68 9.01 -8.15
C GLY A 486 13.30 10.39 -8.36
N VAL A 487 12.51 11.33 -8.84
CA VAL A 487 12.91 12.74 -8.94
C VAL A 487 13.11 13.27 -7.52
N ASP A 488 14.36 13.55 -7.15
CA ASP A 488 14.66 14.15 -5.85
C ASP A 488 14.19 15.62 -5.86
N SER A 489 13.74 16.10 -4.71
CA SER A 489 13.37 17.49 -4.47
C SER A 489 14.48 18.49 -4.78
N SER A 490 15.74 18.04 -4.82
CA SER A 490 16.91 18.83 -5.20
C SER A 490 17.15 18.92 -6.71
N GLU A 491 16.44 18.15 -7.54
CA GLU A 491 16.59 18.20 -8.99
C GLU A 491 15.88 19.44 -9.57
N ASN A 492 16.42 20.00 -10.66
CA ASN A 492 15.75 21.06 -11.39
C ASN A 492 14.55 20.48 -12.16
N ILE A 493 13.38 20.48 -11.51
CA ILE A 493 12.13 19.89 -11.99
C ILE A 493 11.72 20.46 -13.36
N LEU A 494 11.92 21.76 -13.59
CA LEU A 494 11.60 22.40 -14.86
C LEU A 494 12.43 21.79 -16.00
N ASN A 495 13.74 21.69 -15.83
CA ASN A 495 14.64 21.10 -16.83
C ASN A 495 14.31 19.63 -17.10
N LEU A 496 13.98 18.87 -16.05
CA LEU A 496 13.57 17.49 -16.19
C LEU A 496 12.27 17.37 -17.02
N ASN A 497 11.27 18.17 -16.71
CA ASN A 497 10.00 18.17 -17.43
C ASN A 497 10.16 18.56 -18.90
N ILE A 498 10.98 19.57 -19.20
CA ILE A 498 11.28 19.99 -20.57
C ILE A 498 12.03 18.89 -21.34
N LEU A 499 13.05 18.27 -20.73
CA LEU A 499 13.80 17.17 -21.34
C LEU A 499 12.88 16.01 -21.71
N TYR A 500 12.05 15.56 -20.77
CA TYR A 500 11.14 14.44 -21.00
C TYR A 500 9.99 14.79 -21.95
N LEU A 501 9.56 16.06 -22.01
CA LEU A 501 8.65 16.53 -23.04
C LEU A 501 9.27 16.38 -24.44
N ILE A 502 10.52 16.80 -24.64
CA ILE A 502 11.22 16.65 -25.93
C ILE A 502 11.32 15.18 -26.31
N ILE A 503 11.75 14.31 -25.38
CA ILE A 503 11.83 12.87 -25.61
C ILE A 503 10.46 12.29 -25.96
N PHE A 504 9.42 12.66 -25.20
CA PHE A 504 8.05 12.21 -25.44
C PHE A 504 7.55 12.60 -26.83
N LEU A 505 7.79 13.84 -27.27
CA LEU A 505 7.41 14.31 -28.61
C LEU A 505 8.14 13.56 -29.72
N ILE A 506 9.43 13.29 -29.56
CA ILE A 506 10.21 12.48 -30.52
C ILE A 506 9.62 11.06 -30.64
N VAL A 507 9.34 10.42 -29.50
CA VAL A 507 8.72 9.09 -29.46
C VAL A 507 7.33 9.11 -30.09
N LEU A 508 6.52 10.13 -29.81
CA LEU A 508 5.18 10.29 -30.36
C LEU A 508 5.21 10.43 -31.90
N ILE A 509 6.08 11.29 -32.43
CA ILE A 509 6.26 11.47 -33.88
C ILE A 509 6.71 10.16 -34.53
N PHE A 510 7.67 9.46 -33.92
CA PHE A 510 8.14 8.17 -34.40
C PHE A 510 7.00 7.13 -34.44
N LEU A 511 6.22 7.02 -33.37
CA LEU A 511 5.08 6.10 -33.27
C LEU A 511 4.02 6.40 -34.34
N ILE A 512 3.62 7.67 -34.50
CA ILE A 512 2.61 8.07 -35.50
C ILE A 512 3.12 7.74 -36.91
N ARG A 513 4.37 8.07 -37.22
CA ARG A 513 4.98 7.77 -38.53
C ARG A 513 4.99 6.27 -38.82
N LEU A 514 5.35 5.46 -37.81
CA LEU A 514 5.41 4.00 -37.92
C LEU A 514 4.02 3.38 -38.12
N VAL A 515 3.00 3.85 -37.40
CA VAL A 515 1.61 3.39 -37.59
C VAL A 515 1.08 3.75 -38.98
N ILE A 516 1.27 5.00 -39.43
CA ILE A 516 0.83 5.47 -40.76
C ILE A 516 1.48 4.65 -41.88
N ARG A 517 2.75 4.26 -41.69
CA ARG A 517 3.52 3.50 -42.67
C ARG A 517 3.07 2.05 -42.78
N ILE A 518 2.89 1.36 -41.65
CA ILE A 518 2.64 -0.10 -41.64
C ILE A 518 1.16 -0.42 -41.91
N ARG A 519 0.24 0.47 -41.53
CA ARG A 519 -1.21 0.33 -41.76
C ARG A 519 -1.78 -1.02 -41.30
N SER A 520 -1.30 -1.53 -40.16
CA SER A 520 -1.78 -2.77 -39.54
C SER A 520 -2.90 -2.52 -38.54
N ARG A 521 -3.65 -3.58 -38.22
CA ARG A 521 -4.63 -3.58 -37.13
C ARG A 521 -3.98 -3.22 -35.80
N GLU A 522 -2.80 -3.77 -35.52
CA GLU A 522 -2.03 -3.47 -34.31
C GLU A 522 -1.62 -1.99 -34.24
N GLY A 523 -1.33 -1.36 -35.39
CA GLY A 523 -1.05 0.08 -35.44
C GLY A 523 -2.27 0.93 -35.04
N VAL A 524 -3.47 0.54 -35.46
CA VAL A 524 -4.72 1.21 -35.01
C VAL A 524 -4.92 1.06 -33.50
N ILE A 525 -4.62 -0.11 -32.95
CA ILE A 525 -4.69 -0.35 -31.50
C ILE A 525 -3.69 0.54 -30.74
N ILE A 526 -2.48 0.75 -31.26
CA ILE A 526 -1.53 1.72 -30.68
C ILE A 526 -2.11 3.14 -30.66
N LEU A 527 -2.80 3.58 -31.73
CA LEU A 527 -3.47 4.89 -31.74
C LEU A 527 -4.59 4.96 -30.69
N CYS A 528 -5.32 3.87 -30.46
CA CYS A 528 -6.33 3.81 -29.40
C CYS A 528 -5.71 3.92 -28.02
N LEU A 529 -4.58 3.23 -27.78
CA LEU A 529 -3.83 3.35 -26.52
C LEU A 529 -3.29 4.78 -26.33
N LEU A 530 -2.80 5.44 -27.39
CA LEU A 530 -2.43 6.86 -27.34
C LEU A 530 -3.64 7.75 -27.00
N GLY A 531 -4.81 7.43 -27.55
CA GLY A 531 -6.07 8.08 -27.19
C GLY A 531 -6.39 8.00 -25.69
N ILE A 532 -6.08 6.87 -25.04
CA ILE A 532 -6.21 6.73 -23.57
C ILE A 532 -5.16 7.56 -22.84
N VAL A 533 -3.90 7.56 -23.31
CA VAL A 533 -2.79 8.32 -22.73
C VAL A 533 -3.10 9.81 -22.63
N PHE A 534 -3.73 10.39 -23.66
CA PHE A 534 -4.18 11.80 -23.64
C PHE A 534 -5.59 11.98 -23.07
N GLY A 535 -6.47 11.00 -23.22
CA GLY A 535 -7.86 11.10 -22.82
C GLY A 535 -8.07 11.06 -21.30
N VAL A 536 -7.26 10.30 -20.56
CA VAL A 536 -7.34 10.28 -19.08
C VAL A 536 -6.95 11.64 -18.47
N PRO A 537 -5.80 12.26 -18.82
CA PRO A 537 -5.49 13.64 -18.42
C PRO A 537 -6.54 14.65 -18.87
N SER A 538 -7.17 14.44 -20.03
CA SER A 538 -8.27 15.30 -20.50
C SER A 538 -9.48 15.27 -19.56
N ILE A 539 -9.89 14.08 -19.09
CA ILE A 539 -10.95 13.94 -18.09
C ILE A 539 -10.54 14.60 -16.78
N ASN A 540 -9.30 14.42 -16.34
CA ASN A 540 -8.79 15.05 -15.12
C ASN A 540 -8.79 16.58 -15.21
N ALA A 541 -8.30 17.15 -16.32
CA ALA A 541 -8.31 18.59 -16.55
C ALA A 541 -9.73 19.17 -16.61
N LEU A 542 -10.68 18.48 -17.27
CA LEU A 542 -12.10 18.89 -17.30
C LEU A 542 -12.75 18.86 -15.91
N SER A 543 -12.41 17.85 -15.11
CA SER A 543 -12.89 17.73 -13.72
C SER A 543 -12.09 18.58 -12.73
N ARG A 544 -11.07 19.33 -13.21
CA ARG A 544 -10.11 20.11 -12.40
C ARG A 544 -9.42 19.27 -11.32
N ILE A 545 -9.33 17.97 -11.56
CA ILE A 545 -8.55 17.02 -10.77
C ILE A 545 -7.07 17.25 -11.16
N TRP A 546 -6.27 17.73 -10.20
CA TRP A 546 -4.84 18.08 -10.34
C TRP A 546 -4.52 19.38 -11.08
N ASN A 547 -5.31 20.45 -10.86
CA ASN A 547 -4.87 21.79 -11.24
C ASN A 547 -3.83 22.28 -10.21
N GLY A 548 -2.56 22.34 -10.62
CA GLY A 548 -1.54 23.08 -9.88
C GLY A 548 -1.73 24.59 -10.09
N ASP A 549 -1.27 25.39 -9.13
CA ASP A 549 -1.18 26.84 -9.27
C ASP A 549 -0.22 27.23 -10.43
N PHE A 550 -0.04 28.54 -10.66
CA PHE A 550 0.61 29.18 -11.83
C PHE A 550 2.02 28.65 -12.24
N GLU A 551 2.62 27.75 -11.48
CA GLU A 551 3.95 27.16 -11.65
C GLU A 551 3.90 25.65 -11.94
N LEU A 552 3.09 25.29 -12.95
CA LEU A 552 2.76 23.90 -13.26
C LEU A 552 3.97 23.07 -13.74
N TRP A 553 4.92 23.69 -14.46
CA TRP A 553 6.09 23.01 -15.02
C TRP A 553 7.32 23.00 -14.10
N SER A 554 7.36 23.87 -13.07
CA SER A 554 8.41 23.88 -12.04
C SER A 554 8.07 22.98 -10.84
N SER A 555 6.88 22.38 -10.81
CA SER A 555 6.44 21.50 -9.74
C SER A 555 6.31 20.04 -10.19
N SER A 556 6.79 19.11 -9.37
CA SER A 556 6.49 17.68 -9.50
C SER A 556 5.16 17.44 -8.81
N ILE A 557 4.05 17.72 -9.50
CA ILE A 557 2.74 17.54 -8.89
C ILE A 557 2.58 16.06 -8.50
N GLY A 558 1.97 15.80 -7.34
CA GLY A 558 1.53 14.47 -6.85
C GLY A 558 0.64 13.65 -7.82
N ALA A 559 0.45 14.11 -9.06
CA ALA A 559 -0.11 13.39 -10.20
C ALA A 559 0.57 12.04 -10.45
N ILE A 560 1.82 11.86 -10.01
CA ILE A 560 2.59 10.63 -10.17
C ILE A 560 1.96 9.41 -9.45
N ASN A 561 1.20 9.62 -8.36
CA ASN A 561 0.69 8.59 -7.44
C ASN A 561 -0.82 8.69 -7.20
N THR A 562 -1.60 8.59 -8.25
CA THR A 562 -3.06 8.58 -8.19
C THR A 562 -3.62 7.43 -9.01
N TRP A 563 -4.77 6.88 -8.61
CA TRP A 563 -5.36 5.69 -9.25
C TRP A 563 -5.63 5.89 -10.76
N HIS A 564 -5.91 7.12 -11.19
CA HIS A 564 -6.14 7.44 -12.60
C HIS A 564 -4.87 7.25 -13.47
N SER A 565 -3.68 7.38 -12.88
CA SER A 565 -2.41 7.16 -13.59
C SER A 565 -2.24 5.74 -14.11
N ILE A 566 -2.94 4.75 -13.54
CA ILE A 566 -2.82 3.34 -13.90
C ILE A 566 -3.19 3.12 -15.37
N LEU A 567 -4.29 3.70 -15.86
CA LEU A 567 -4.72 3.53 -17.25
C LEU A 567 -3.69 4.10 -18.23
N ILE A 568 -3.07 5.24 -17.89
CA ILE A 568 -1.99 5.83 -18.69
C ILE A 568 -0.78 4.91 -18.70
N LYS A 569 -0.32 4.47 -17.51
CA LYS A 569 0.86 3.62 -17.37
C LYS A 569 0.68 2.28 -18.09
N VAL A 570 -0.46 1.65 -17.93
CA VAL A 570 -0.80 0.40 -18.63
C VAL A 570 -0.84 0.60 -20.14
N SER A 571 -1.38 1.73 -20.62
CA SER A 571 -1.44 2.04 -22.05
C SER A 571 -0.05 2.26 -22.65
N VAL A 572 0.81 3.04 -21.99
CA VAL A 572 2.20 3.25 -22.45
C VAL A 572 2.99 1.94 -22.46
N LEU A 573 2.86 1.10 -21.42
CA LEU A 573 3.51 -0.21 -21.39
C LEU A 573 2.98 -1.14 -22.49
N SER A 574 1.67 -1.11 -22.74
CA SER A 574 1.06 -1.90 -23.83
C SER A 574 1.53 -1.43 -25.21
N ILE A 575 1.74 -0.12 -25.40
CA ILE A 575 2.37 0.44 -26.61
C ILE A 575 3.80 -0.09 -26.74
N LEU A 576 4.62 -0.01 -25.68
CA LEU A 576 6.00 -0.52 -25.69
C LEU A 576 6.05 -2.02 -26.05
N ILE A 577 5.10 -2.80 -25.55
CA ILE A 577 4.98 -4.25 -25.82
C ILE A 577 4.63 -4.51 -27.29
N LEU A 578 3.61 -3.83 -27.83
CA LEU A 578 3.21 -4.01 -29.22
C LEU A 578 4.22 -3.47 -30.22
N LEU A 579 4.95 -2.41 -29.85
CA LEU A 579 5.93 -1.79 -30.73
C LEU A 579 6.98 -2.79 -31.21
N LEU A 580 7.40 -3.73 -30.34
CA LEU A 580 8.34 -4.79 -30.71
C LEU A 580 7.80 -5.70 -31.81
N TYR A 581 6.52 -6.10 -31.71
CA TYR A 581 5.88 -6.91 -32.74
C TYR A 581 5.81 -6.15 -34.06
N ILE A 582 5.42 -4.88 -34.02
CA ILE A 582 5.27 -4.06 -35.23
C ILE A 582 6.63 -3.84 -35.92
N ILE A 583 7.68 -3.49 -35.17
CA ILE A 583 9.04 -3.34 -35.70
C ILE A 583 9.56 -4.66 -36.29
N LYS A 584 9.21 -5.80 -35.68
CA LYS A 584 9.56 -7.13 -36.22
C LYS A 584 8.86 -7.40 -37.56
N THR A 585 7.59 -7.01 -37.69
CA THR A 585 6.83 -7.18 -38.95
C THR A 585 7.23 -6.21 -40.05
N GLU A 586 7.87 -5.09 -39.70
CA GLU A 586 8.30 -4.08 -40.66
C GLU A 586 9.50 -4.58 -41.49
N LYS A 587 9.32 -4.68 -42.82
CA LYS A 587 10.35 -5.12 -43.79
C LYS A 587 11.53 -4.14 -43.95
N ILE A 588 11.59 -3.06 -43.17
CA ILE A 588 12.64 -2.06 -43.28
C ILE A 588 13.94 -2.64 -42.73
N SER A 589 14.88 -2.79 -43.66
CA SER A 589 16.31 -3.00 -43.48
C SER A 589 16.71 -4.32 -42.80
N ASN A 590 17.17 -5.26 -43.62
CA ASN A 590 18.03 -6.38 -43.21
C ASN A 590 19.39 -5.93 -42.63
N LYS A 591 19.73 -4.64 -42.63
CA LYS A 591 21.08 -4.17 -42.24
C LYS A 591 21.37 -4.27 -40.74
N ASN A 592 20.35 -4.24 -39.87
CA ASN A 592 20.54 -4.31 -38.40
C ASN A 592 19.89 -5.58 -37.79
N LEU A 593 20.26 -6.75 -38.31
CA LEU A 593 19.80 -8.05 -37.82
C LEU A 593 20.08 -8.26 -36.31
N ILE A 594 21.19 -7.70 -35.83
CA ILE A 594 21.64 -7.78 -34.43
C ILE A 594 20.68 -7.04 -33.49
N LEU A 595 20.26 -5.82 -33.83
CA LEU A 595 19.32 -5.05 -33.02
C LEU A 595 17.97 -5.77 -32.93
N LYS A 596 17.44 -6.26 -34.07
CA LYS A 596 16.20 -7.05 -34.10
C LYS A 596 16.28 -8.34 -33.26
N LYS A 597 17.46 -8.96 -33.17
CA LYS A 597 17.70 -10.17 -32.37
C LYS A 597 17.64 -9.90 -30.85
N TYR A 598 18.16 -8.77 -30.38
CA TYR A 598 18.28 -8.47 -28.95
C TYR A 598 17.19 -7.54 -28.39
N MET A 599 16.39 -6.88 -29.23
CA MET A 599 15.35 -5.93 -28.78
C MET A 599 14.38 -6.50 -27.73
N PHE A 600 13.89 -7.73 -27.93
CA PHE A 600 13.04 -8.40 -26.93
C PHE A 600 13.78 -8.60 -25.60
N SER A 601 15.06 -8.97 -25.65
CA SER A 601 15.88 -9.17 -24.44
C SER A 601 16.12 -7.86 -23.70
N ILE A 602 16.40 -6.76 -24.42
CA ILE A 602 16.59 -5.43 -23.84
C ILE A 602 15.31 -4.96 -23.14
N VAL A 603 14.15 -5.11 -23.79
CA VAL A 603 12.87 -4.74 -23.18
C VAL A 603 12.56 -5.63 -21.97
N ILE A 604 12.84 -6.93 -22.00
CA ILE A 604 12.68 -7.80 -20.83
C ILE A 604 13.54 -7.29 -19.66
N ILE A 605 14.82 -7.01 -19.90
CA ILE A 605 15.73 -6.51 -18.86
C ILE A 605 15.23 -5.17 -18.31
N PHE A 606 14.84 -4.24 -19.18
CA PHE A 606 14.26 -2.97 -18.78
C PHE A 606 13.00 -3.16 -17.91
N LEU A 607 12.06 -4.01 -18.34
CA LEU A 607 10.83 -4.27 -17.60
C LEU A 607 11.10 -4.88 -16.22
N ILE A 608 12.05 -5.81 -16.12
CA ILE A 608 12.43 -6.41 -14.84
C ILE A 608 13.11 -5.38 -13.94
N ILE A 609 14.17 -4.70 -14.42
CA ILE A 609 14.91 -3.70 -13.62
C ILE A 609 13.98 -2.57 -13.18
N ARG A 610 13.07 -2.15 -14.04
CA ARG A 610 12.24 -0.99 -13.77
C ARG A 610 11.11 -1.29 -12.80
N PHE A 611 10.40 -2.41 -12.98
CA PHE A 611 9.15 -2.67 -12.27
C PHE A 611 9.27 -3.72 -11.16
N SER A 612 10.29 -4.59 -11.21
CA SER A 612 10.47 -5.62 -10.20
C SER A 612 10.99 -5.10 -8.84
N PRO A 613 12.00 -4.20 -8.79
CA PRO A 613 12.46 -3.62 -7.53
C PRO A 613 11.37 -2.79 -6.86
N PHE A 614 11.44 -2.68 -5.54
CA PHE A 614 10.47 -1.92 -4.76
C PHE A 614 10.47 -0.45 -5.13
N LYS A 615 9.26 0.06 -5.37
CA LYS A 615 8.91 1.43 -5.01
C LYS A 615 8.43 1.41 -3.56
N ASN A 616 8.81 2.44 -2.81
CA ASN A 616 8.62 2.61 -1.37
C ASN A 616 7.35 1.92 -0.81
N GLU A 617 7.50 0.78 -0.15
CA GLU A 617 6.37 0.04 0.46
C GLU A 617 5.99 0.66 1.81
N VAL A 618 5.34 1.82 1.77
CA VAL A 618 4.52 2.33 2.89
C VAL A 618 3.20 1.54 2.99
N ILE A 619 3.10 0.38 2.35
CA ILE A 619 1.89 -0.46 2.30
C ILE A 619 1.81 -1.26 3.60
N TYR A 620 1.63 -0.49 4.65
CA TYR A 620 1.24 -0.86 5.99
C TYR A 620 2.08 -1.94 6.66
N ARG A 621 2.98 -1.48 7.51
CA ARG A 621 3.40 -2.25 8.67
C ARG A 621 2.15 -2.66 9.45
N ASN A 622 1.82 -3.95 9.49
CA ASN A 622 0.61 -4.43 10.17
C ASN A 622 0.48 -3.94 11.62
N ASN A 623 1.59 -3.63 12.29
CA ASN A 623 1.59 -3.03 13.63
C ASN A 623 1.12 -1.57 13.65
N GLU A 624 1.18 -0.84 12.54
CA GLU A 624 0.82 0.59 12.44
C GLU A 624 -0.59 0.83 11.88
N ILE A 625 -1.31 -0.21 11.44
CA ILE A 625 -2.69 -0.09 10.93
C ILE A 625 -3.69 0.01 12.08
N ALA A 626 -4.69 0.89 11.95
CA ALA A 626 -5.75 1.05 12.94
C ALA A 626 -6.63 -0.19 13.10
N SER A 627 -6.85 -0.92 12.00
CA SER A 627 -7.60 -2.17 11.99
C SER A 627 -6.83 -3.37 12.55
N ASP A 628 -7.59 -4.30 13.11
CA ASP A 628 -7.19 -5.68 13.41
C ASP A 628 -8.41 -6.57 13.19
N TRP A 629 -8.70 -6.84 11.92
CA TRP A 629 -9.89 -7.54 11.47
C TRP A 629 -9.99 -8.95 12.05
N SER A 630 -8.85 -9.54 12.43
CA SER A 630 -8.83 -10.85 13.07
C SER A 630 -9.62 -10.88 14.39
N ILE A 631 -9.71 -9.72 15.06
CA ILE A 631 -10.45 -9.48 16.31
C ILE A 631 -11.75 -8.73 16.01
N TYR A 632 -11.68 -7.57 15.36
CA TYR A 632 -12.81 -6.63 15.24
C TYR A 632 -13.93 -7.10 14.31
N SER A 633 -13.65 -8.04 13.39
CA SER A 633 -14.71 -8.65 12.57
C SER A 633 -15.83 -9.29 13.37
N LYS A 634 -15.56 -9.72 14.61
CA LYS A 634 -16.59 -10.26 15.51
C LYS A 634 -17.61 -9.21 15.93
N PHE A 635 -17.19 -7.96 16.08
CA PHE A 635 -18.08 -6.84 16.40
C PHE A 635 -18.95 -6.49 15.19
N TYR A 636 -18.44 -6.65 13.97
CA TYR A 636 -19.22 -6.40 12.77
C TYR A 636 -20.45 -7.33 12.68
N ASP A 637 -20.28 -8.59 13.07
CA ASP A 637 -21.37 -9.57 13.03
C ASP A 637 -22.42 -9.36 14.15
N SER A 638 -22.14 -8.55 15.18
CA SER A 638 -23.11 -8.21 16.24
C SER A 638 -24.10 -7.10 15.84
N LYS A 639 -23.84 -6.38 14.73
CA LYS A 639 -24.57 -5.17 14.29
C LYS A 639 -24.60 -4.01 15.30
N LYS A 640 -23.75 -4.06 16.33
CA LYS A 640 -23.51 -2.98 17.28
C LYS A 640 -22.02 -2.79 17.38
N TYR A 641 -21.49 -1.78 16.70
CA TYR A 641 -20.05 -1.64 16.60
C TYR A 641 -19.59 -0.23 16.26
N LEU A 642 -18.37 0.06 16.69
CA LEU A 642 -17.46 1.02 16.07
C LEU A 642 -16.18 0.25 15.72
N ILE A 643 -15.75 0.26 14.46
CA ILE A 643 -14.57 -0.49 13.99
C ILE A 643 -13.69 0.40 13.11
N PRO A 644 -12.37 0.46 13.37
CA PRO A 644 -11.42 1.05 12.44
C PRO A 644 -11.28 0.20 11.16
N VAL A 645 -11.46 0.83 10.00
CA VAL A 645 -11.29 0.25 8.67
C VAL A 645 -10.49 1.22 7.82
N GLU A 646 -9.22 0.96 7.61
CA GLU A 646 -8.26 1.91 7.01
C GLU A 646 -8.78 2.50 5.68
N PRO A 647 -8.70 3.83 5.45
CA PRO A 647 -8.31 4.92 6.35
C PRO A 647 -9.52 5.60 7.03
N PHE A 648 -10.55 4.85 7.41
CA PHE A 648 -11.81 5.31 7.99
C PHE A 648 -12.20 4.57 9.29
N PHE A 649 -13.34 4.95 9.84
CA PHE A 649 -14.12 4.14 10.76
C PHE A 649 -15.48 3.77 10.16
N THR A 650 -16.04 2.67 10.63
CA THR A 650 -17.43 2.28 10.37
C THR A 650 -18.13 2.00 11.69
N SER A 651 -19.39 2.39 11.77
CA SER A 651 -20.23 2.10 12.93
C SER A 651 -21.63 1.67 12.50
N GLU A 652 -22.29 0.94 13.40
CA GLU A 652 -23.70 0.57 13.29
C GLU A 652 -24.30 0.52 14.71
N ASN A 653 -25.46 1.14 14.91
CA ASN A 653 -26.19 1.19 16.19
C ASN A 653 -25.39 1.71 17.41
N GLU A 654 -24.42 2.60 17.17
CA GLU A 654 -23.62 3.25 18.21
C GLU A 654 -23.66 4.77 18.02
N LYS A 655 -23.75 5.52 19.13
CA LYS A 655 -23.40 6.94 19.13
C LYS A 655 -21.88 7.03 19.10
N ILE A 656 -21.33 7.81 18.18
CA ILE A 656 -19.88 7.87 17.94
C ILE A 656 -19.34 9.27 18.21
N SER A 657 -18.21 9.32 18.93
CA SER A 657 -17.57 10.56 19.37
C SER A 657 -16.07 10.52 19.11
N TYR A 658 -15.50 11.66 18.75
CA TYR A 658 -14.06 11.91 18.69
C TYR A 658 -13.72 12.95 19.76
N VAL A 659 -12.71 12.65 20.58
CA VAL A 659 -12.20 13.57 21.61
C VAL A 659 -10.69 13.71 21.44
N GLY A 660 -10.21 14.93 21.24
CA GLY A 660 -8.78 15.13 21.04
C GLY A 660 -8.42 16.50 20.47
N LYS A 661 -7.26 16.58 19.83
CA LYS A 661 -6.80 17.81 19.16
C LYS A 661 -7.42 17.97 17.76
N PRO A 662 -7.56 19.20 17.25
CA PRO A 662 -7.87 19.40 15.84
C PRO A 662 -6.71 18.87 14.99
N MET A 663 -7.03 18.02 14.01
CA MET A 663 -6.02 17.40 13.15
C MET A 663 -6.49 17.39 11.71
N GLU A 664 -5.56 17.73 10.81
CA GLU A 664 -5.80 17.70 9.37
C GLU A 664 -5.80 16.27 8.79
N SER A 665 -5.71 15.24 9.63
CA SER A 665 -5.66 13.84 9.20
C SER A 665 -6.98 13.43 8.55
N PHE A 666 -6.86 12.60 7.53
CA PHE A 666 -8.00 12.14 6.75
C PHE A 666 -9.02 11.37 7.62
N LEU A 667 -8.55 10.58 8.60
CA LEU A 667 -9.37 9.86 9.58
C LEU A 667 -10.28 10.80 10.38
N VAL A 668 -9.72 11.87 10.96
CA VAL A 668 -10.47 12.81 11.81
C VAL A 668 -11.42 13.66 10.97
N LYS A 669 -10.98 14.13 9.79
CA LYS A 669 -11.84 14.90 8.88
C LYS A 669 -13.09 14.13 8.46
N THR A 670 -12.92 12.84 8.14
CA THR A 670 -14.01 12.00 7.59
C THR A 670 -14.84 11.27 8.63
N TYR A 671 -14.46 11.34 9.91
CA TYR A 671 -15.27 10.79 11.00
C TYR A 671 -16.65 11.47 11.06
N GLN A 672 -17.70 10.65 11.12
CA GLN A 672 -19.10 11.11 11.00
C GLN A 672 -19.77 11.39 12.36
N GLY A 673 -19.07 11.16 13.47
CA GLY A 673 -19.58 11.39 14.82
C GLY A 673 -19.39 12.80 15.36
N GLU A 674 -19.83 13.01 16.59
CA GLU A 674 -19.59 14.26 17.34
C GLU A 674 -18.08 14.45 17.54
N LYS A 675 -17.58 15.68 17.35
CA LYS A 675 -16.15 16.00 17.45
C LYS A 675 -15.94 17.04 18.53
N TYR A 676 -15.16 16.68 19.53
CA TYR A 676 -14.79 17.54 20.64
C TYR A 676 -13.30 17.85 20.56
N PHE A 677 -13.02 19.09 20.15
CA PHE A 677 -11.66 19.59 20.03
C PHE A 677 -11.27 20.36 21.28
N SER A 678 -10.16 19.98 21.90
CA SER A 678 -9.55 20.77 22.99
C SER A 678 -8.39 21.61 22.45
N ASN A 679 -8.50 22.93 22.61
CA ASN A 679 -7.44 23.87 22.21
C ASN A 679 -6.15 23.65 23.02
N GLU A 680 -6.26 23.21 24.27
CA GLU A 680 -5.11 22.89 25.13
C GLU A 680 -4.27 21.74 24.56
N LEU A 681 -4.90 20.82 23.83
CA LEU A 681 -4.24 19.65 23.23
C LEU A 681 -3.61 19.94 21.86
N ALA A 682 -3.82 21.13 21.27
CA ALA A 682 -3.38 21.43 19.91
C ALA A 682 -1.87 21.19 19.69
N ASN A 683 -1.05 21.62 20.65
CA ASN A 683 0.41 21.47 20.62
C ASN A 683 0.90 20.27 21.45
N THR A 684 0.00 19.43 21.96
CA THR A 684 0.36 18.27 22.76
C THR A 684 0.65 17.07 21.84
N GLU A 685 1.85 16.51 21.97
CA GLU A 685 2.25 15.32 21.20
C GLU A 685 1.60 14.05 21.72
N ALA A 686 1.57 13.88 23.05
CA ALA A 686 1.00 12.71 23.71
C ALA A 686 0.46 13.04 25.11
N ILE A 687 -0.47 12.22 25.58
CA ILE A 687 -1.16 12.34 26.87
C ILE A 687 -1.11 11.01 27.62
N THR A 688 -1.20 11.08 28.95
CA THR A 688 -1.40 9.93 29.84
C THR A 688 -2.85 9.83 30.34
N GLY A 689 -3.68 10.84 30.09
CA GLY A 689 -5.08 10.87 30.45
C GLY A 689 -5.79 12.09 29.88
N ILE A 690 -7.11 12.10 29.94
CA ILE A 690 -7.95 13.19 29.42
C ILE A 690 -9.27 13.27 30.19
N ASN A 691 -9.78 14.49 30.40
CA ASN A 691 -11.15 14.69 30.84
C ASN A 691 -12.08 14.66 29.63
N LEU A 692 -13.15 13.88 29.70
CA LEU A 692 -14.17 13.82 28.66
C LEU A 692 -15.04 15.09 28.71
N PRO A 693 -15.53 15.57 27.56
CA PRO A 693 -16.28 16.83 27.49
C PRO A 693 -17.61 16.78 28.25
N HIS A 694 -18.16 15.58 28.42
CA HIS A 694 -19.26 15.25 29.32
C HIS A 694 -19.12 13.78 29.72
N PRO A 695 -19.85 13.29 30.74
CA PRO A 695 -19.87 11.87 31.06
C PRO A 695 -20.37 11.04 29.86
N MET A 696 -19.64 9.98 29.51
CA MET A 696 -19.91 9.11 28.34
C MET A 696 -19.98 7.64 28.75
N LYS A 697 -20.86 6.87 28.12
CA LYS A 697 -20.98 5.42 28.35
C LYS A 697 -20.15 4.65 27.33
N ILE A 698 -18.91 4.32 27.69
CA ILE A 698 -17.96 3.75 26.75
C ILE A 698 -18.27 2.27 26.48
N GLU A 699 -18.55 1.93 25.23
CA GLU A 699 -18.62 0.56 24.71
C GLU A 699 -17.38 0.18 23.91
N TYR A 700 -17.01 1.01 22.93
CA TYR A 700 -15.81 0.85 22.13
C TYR A 700 -14.87 2.03 22.33
N LEU A 701 -13.57 1.77 22.41
CA LEU A 701 -12.56 2.82 22.50
C LEU A 701 -11.33 2.46 21.67
N TYR A 702 -10.83 3.42 20.89
CA TYR A 702 -9.63 3.27 20.07
C TYR A 702 -8.71 4.46 20.24
N VAL A 703 -7.41 4.18 20.40
CA VAL A 703 -6.35 5.19 20.50
C VAL A 703 -5.09 4.74 19.76
N LYS A 704 -4.23 5.69 19.40
CA LYS A 704 -2.87 5.41 18.93
C LYS A 704 -1.87 5.65 20.07
N ARG A 705 -0.99 4.70 20.32
CA ARG A 705 0.11 4.84 21.29
C ARG A 705 1.19 5.78 20.74
N ALA A 706 1.93 6.44 21.64
CA ALA A 706 3.01 7.34 21.23
C ALA A 706 4.15 6.60 20.49
N ARG A 707 4.41 5.34 20.84
CA ARG A 707 5.39 4.46 20.18
C ARG A 707 4.69 3.48 19.22
N ASP A 708 5.27 3.28 18.04
CA ASP A 708 4.75 2.37 17.02
C ASP A 708 4.89 0.88 17.39
N TYR A 709 5.79 0.56 18.31
CA TYR A 709 5.99 -0.78 18.86
C TYR A 709 6.25 -0.69 20.36
N ASN A 710 5.62 -1.57 21.13
CA ASN A 710 5.80 -1.67 22.58
C ASN A 710 5.86 -3.13 23.00
N PHE A 711 6.53 -3.39 24.13
CA PHE A 711 6.69 -4.74 24.66
C PHE A 711 5.45 -5.18 25.48
N GLY A 712 4.85 -4.26 26.23
CA GLY A 712 3.66 -4.49 27.06
C GLY A 712 2.35 -4.02 26.40
N LYS A 713 1.23 -4.45 27.00
CA LYS A 713 -0.11 -3.96 26.65
C LYS A 713 -0.42 -2.64 27.36
N THR A 714 -1.31 -1.86 26.75
CA THR A 714 -1.93 -0.69 27.38
C THR A 714 -3.23 -1.09 28.10
N ARG A 715 -3.46 -0.51 29.27
CA ARG A 715 -4.69 -0.58 30.06
C ARG A 715 -5.29 0.83 30.15
N VAL A 716 -6.61 0.90 30.04
CA VAL A 716 -7.40 2.13 30.18
C VAL A 716 -8.19 2.06 31.47
N ILE A 717 -8.01 3.06 32.31
CA ILE A 717 -8.76 3.23 33.55
C ILE A 717 -9.70 4.43 33.37
N GLY A 718 -10.97 4.26 33.68
CA GLY A 718 -11.98 5.33 33.61
C GLY A 718 -12.56 5.65 34.97
N TYR A 719 -12.77 6.94 35.22
CA TYR A 719 -13.29 7.49 36.46
C TYR A 719 -14.61 8.23 36.23
N ASN A 720 -15.54 8.15 37.18
CA ASN A 720 -16.77 8.93 37.16
C ASN A 720 -16.54 10.37 37.66
N GLN A 721 -17.60 11.20 37.71
CA GLN A 721 -17.52 12.59 38.21
C GLN A 721 -17.06 12.69 39.67
N LYS A 722 -17.25 11.65 40.49
CA LYS A 722 -16.81 11.59 41.89
C LYS A 722 -15.35 11.16 42.04
N GLY A 723 -14.66 10.83 40.93
CA GLY A 723 -13.29 10.33 40.94
C GLY A 723 -13.17 8.84 41.26
N GLU A 724 -14.27 8.09 41.31
CA GLU A 724 -14.27 6.65 41.56
C GLU A 724 -13.94 5.89 40.26
N ARG A 725 -13.12 4.85 40.36
CA ARG A 725 -12.79 3.97 39.22
C ARG A 725 -14.01 3.15 38.83
N VAL A 726 -14.50 3.35 37.60
CA VAL A 726 -15.70 2.68 37.06
C VAL A 726 -15.43 1.89 35.78
N LEU A 727 -14.23 2.02 35.21
CA LEU A 727 -13.82 1.30 34.00
C LEU A 727 -12.37 0.82 34.14
N ASP A 728 -12.12 -0.41 33.70
CA ASP A 728 -10.77 -0.99 33.58
C ASP A 728 -10.75 -1.93 32.38
N LEU A 729 -10.11 -1.50 31.29
CA LEU A 729 -10.03 -2.27 30.05
C LEU A 729 -8.58 -2.51 29.68
N LEU A 730 -8.22 -3.78 29.50
CA LEU A 730 -6.95 -4.17 28.88
C LEU A 730 -7.09 -4.18 27.36
N GLN A 731 -6.05 -3.74 26.66
CA GLN A 731 -5.95 -3.77 25.20
C GLN A 731 -6.29 -5.16 24.62
N LEU A 732 -7.15 -5.17 23.61
CA LEU A 732 -7.58 -6.39 22.91
C LEU A 732 -6.48 -6.95 22.00
N ASN A 733 -5.82 -6.08 21.23
CA ASN A 733 -4.83 -6.49 20.25
C ASN A 733 -3.52 -6.95 20.91
N LYS A 734 -2.59 -7.43 20.08
CA LYS A 734 -1.23 -7.75 20.54
C LYS A 734 -0.47 -6.50 20.98
N SER A 735 0.42 -6.65 21.96
CA SER A 735 1.23 -5.56 22.51
C SER A 735 2.09 -4.83 21.47
N GLU A 736 2.44 -5.48 20.36
CA GLU A 736 3.22 -4.89 19.26
C GLU A 736 2.46 -3.80 18.45
N LYS A 737 1.12 -3.70 18.52
CA LYS A 737 0.30 -2.80 17.68
C LYS A 737 0.29 -1.34 18.15
N ALA A 738 0.65 -0.38 17.30
CA ALA A 738 0.60 1.06 17.56
C ALA A 738 -0.82 1.56 17.87
N TYR A 739 -1.79 1.19 17.04
CA TYR A 739 -3.21 1.44 17.29
C TYR A 739 -3.80 0.30 18.12
N VAL A 740 -4.53 0.68 19.17
CA VAL A 740 -5.05 -0.26 20.16
C VAL A 740 -6.53 -0.03 20.38
N GLY A 741 -7.29 -1.12 20.48
CA GLY A 741 -8.72 -1.11 20.74
C GLY A 741 -9.07 -1.75 22.07
N PHE A 742 -10.19 -1.28 22.62
CA PHE A 742 -10.80 -1.73 23.86
C PHE A 742 -12.30 -1.94 23.65
N HIS A 743 -12.85 -2.93 24.31
CA HIS A 743 -14.28 -3.23 24.27
C HIS A 743 -14.77 -3.49 25.70
N ASN A 744 -15.72 -2.67 26.15
CA ASN A 744 -16.32 -2.80 27.46
C ASN A 744 -17.47 -3.80 27.41
N THR A 745 -17.28 -5.02 27.92
CA THR A 745 -18.38 -6.02 28.04
C THR A 745 -19.14 -5.92 29.36
N GLY A 746 -18.73 -5.04 30.27
CA GLY A 746 -19.33 -4.85 31.58
C GLY A 746 -20.49 -3.85 31.60
N LEU A 747 -20.87 -3.42 32.81
CA LEU A 747 -21.88 -2.39 33.03
C LEU A 747 -21.45 -1.06 32.38
N LYS A 748 -22.37 -0.45 31.62
CA LYS A 748 -22.15 0.81 30.89
C LYS A 748 -22.37 2.00 31.82
N VAL A 749 -21.43 2.20 32.74
CA VAL A 749 -21.41 3.34 33.67
C VAL A 749 -20.82 4.56 32.97
N GLU A 750 -21.26 5.75 33.37
CA GLU A 750 -20.74 7.01 32.84
C GLU A 750 -19.30 7.27 33.30
N VAL A 751 -18.43 7.54 32.34
CA VAL A 751 -17.02 7.87 32.53
C VAL A 751 -16.83 9.35 32.24
N SER A 752 -16.13 10.07 33.10
CA SER A 752 -15.82 11.50 32.96
C SER A 752 -14.34 11.77 32.73
N ARG A 753 -13.45 10.86 33.13
CA ARG A 753 -12.00 10.97 32.90
C ARG A 753 -11.41 9.62 32.51
N LEU A 754 -10.45 9.64 31.60
CA LEU A 754 -9.66 8.49 31.18
C LEU A 754 -8.21 8.64 31.60
N GLU A 755 -7.58 7.53 31.94
CA GLU A 755 -6.16 7.39 32.23
C GLU A 755 -5.60 6.16 31.52
N PHE A 756 -4.40 6.31 30.96
CA PHE A 756 -3.70 5.28 30.21
C PHE A 756 -2.47 4.82 31.01
N VAL A 757 -2.42 3.53 31.31
CA VAL A 757 -1.30 2.89 31.99
C VAL A 757 -0.84 1.64 31.25
N THR A 758 0.32 1.10 31.59
CA THR A 758 0.73 -0.22 31.14
C THR A 758 -0.03 -1.31 31.91
N GLU A 759 0.07 -2.56 31.48
CA GLU A 759 -0.45 -3.72 32.21
C GLU A 759 0.06 -3.82 33.67
N ASP A 760 1.26 -3.28 33.92
CA ASP A 760 1.92 -3.20 35.22
C ASP A 760 1.64 -1.87 35.97
N ASN A 761 0.67 -1.07 35.51
CA ASN A 761 0.28 0.23 36.06
C ASN A 761 1.34 1.35 35.99
N ASN A 762 2.33 1.25 35.10
CA ASN A 762 3.23 2.36 34.80
C ASN A 762 2.56 3.37 33.87
N ARG A 763 3.00 4.63 33.90
CA ARG A 763 2.51 5.65 32.95
C ARG A 763 2.81 5.22 31.51
N THR A 764 1.81 5.36 30.62
CA THR A 764 2.00 5.18 29.18
C THR A 764 1.40 6.34 28.41
N TYR A 765 2.03 6.67 27.30
CA TYR A 765 1.64 7.80 26.47
C TYR A 765 0.86 7.35 25.23
N VAL A 766 -0.24 8.04 24.96
CA VAL A 766 -1.05 7.89 23.74
C VAL A 766 -1.16 9.23 23.03
N MET A 767 -1.35 9.22 21.72
CA MET A 767 -1.68 10.44 20.99
C MET A 767 -3.04 10.97 21.48
N PRO A 768 -3.24 12.29 21.55
CA PRO A 768 -4.50 12.91 21.98
C PRO A 768 -5.57 12.81 20.88
N GLU A 769 -5.91 11.58 20.53
CA GLU A 769 -6.82 11.16 19.47
C GLU A 769 -7.60 9.93 19.95
N ILE A 770 -8.81 10.14 20.46
CA ILE A 770 -9.63 9.09 21.05
C ILE A 770 -10.93 8.98 20.29
N PHE A 771 -11.21 7.77 19.80
CA PHE A 771 -12.45 7.43 19.14
C PHE A 771 -13.29 6.57 20.08
N ILE A 772 -14.53 7.00 20.35
CA ILE A 772 -15.43 6.40 21.33
C ILE A 772 -16.73 5.98 20.63
N GLY A 773 -17.20 4.77 20.92
CA GLY A 773 -18.55 4.29 20.63
C GLY A 773 -19.33 4.13 21.92
N GLU A 774 -20.54 4.69 21.97
CA GLU A 774 -21.48 4.61 23.08
C GLU A 774 -22.76 3.87 22.63
N PRO A 775 -23.34 3.02 23.50
CA PRO A 775 -24.54 2.28 23.16
C PRO A 775 -25.71 3.25 22.97
N LEU A 776 -26.45 3.07 21.89
CA LEU A 776 -27.73 3.78 21.70
C LEU A 776 -28.76 3.28 22.72
N LYS A 777 -29.62 4.20 23.18
CA LYS A 777 -30.71 3.92 24.13
C LYS A 777 -31.70 2.90 23.60
#